data_AF-A0A4U2CQD7-F1
#
_entry.id   AF-A0A4U2CQD7-F1
#
_cell.length_a   1.000
_cell.length_b   1.000
_cell.length_c   1.000
_cell.angle_alpha   90.00
_cell.angle_beta   90.00
_cell.angle_gamma   90.00
#
_symmetry.space_group_name_H-M   'P 1'
#
loop_
_entity.id
_entity.type
_entity.pdbx_description
1 polymer ?
#
loop_
_entity_poly.entity_id
_entity_poly.type
_entity_poly.pdbx_seq_one_letter_code
_entity_poly.pdbx_strand_id
1 'polypeptide(L)'
;MTPKITKVAATICEVINESIKDKANFANHLIYNVTNKKTGLICPDRCDLFMNLNPQFKAFGAFLKMEGHKLDKKQVREVCFEEARKQKSHLLKYVMNSPNRKFLDENSECFDVKKLWHYKTSFNFQMHEYQNILKDFDSDEYKTKMKMQEIKNQYFCVLYNRKKLQIKKSQNKDKTKTVKLTKAETTTIEDIESMDNFHIKGEANPHIHSYLHSFDPKTGALMNISAKDKKEAHKIIEKMYKQYLDQGIAEGYDKIEGVENRRIYLGQLLESGIGQRRTIDTYNALQQRVKTAFEQGMKSPEQLNEILAKHKVELIRAKATKKEYGNGEKAIINLRFPETTAIFNIESFRDKSVRRLLQSHALRTEHNQRSRVKIHEVEEVIQLRYSTMQESLNKDLVLLPLDKHAERKKEAFEQFAQGLKESGIILDINAKGAASYLVMSNNTFKSLENVTLEPVKSSLMVNTELHGKNLAEYFSIDEQMALNHQIQYMTDVPKSVRYGKKKVHMVGDTSDVNFVNYELLIMRLTKDYLKKLDAHKVDTENGFVLFKGNKPLLKFEKLDDSNAVITTSGLYPNQAAKLLHDVLIEDCNTLKKNEIIVVTPKSGNIETDLRHLQVKLLFSTNKKSKKIKVDYPNKDNDPELKKLIQKDLDYKFSTMDESLNKNVKKIKNNFYNFTEANGIAILNNPEMAEYKDQISQKLNEQIITLVAKHDVEEIKFNHVFQEEYFSENKNQLLEMAESLPPEEKAKVIQFVNRYEEDTKTDSGSTKQTNKVKNVNFKKNLRRYQ
;
A
#
# COMPACT_ATOMS: atom_id res chain seq x y z
N MET A 1 -19.20 -9.01 19.58
CA MET A 1 -19.96 -9.19 18.32
C MET A 1 -19.53 -8.23 17.19
N THR A 2 -18.69 -8.63 16.22
CA THR A 2 -18.45 -7.74 15.04
C THR A 2 -19.43 -8.11 13.93
N PRO A 3 -20.26 -7.18 13.39
CA PRO A 3 -21.16 -7.52 12.33
C PRO A 3 -20.38 -7.92 11.07
N LYS A 4 -20.75 -9.08 10.52
CA LYS A 4 -20.27 -9.52 9.21
C LYS A 4 -21.04 -8.72 8.15
N ILE A 5 -20.46 -7.61 7.73
CA ILE A 5 -21.03 -6.74 6.68
C ILE A 5 -20.39 -7.09 5.34
N THR A 6 -21.23 -7.53 4.40
CA THR A 6 -20.89 -7.86 3.01
C THR A 6 -21.55 -6.86 2.07
N LYS A 7 -20.78 -6.35 1.10
CA LYS A 7 -21.31 -5.51 0.02
C LYS A 7 -21.98 -6.40 -1.03
N VAL A 8 -23.18 -6.04 -1.44
CA VAL A 8 -23.91 -6.70 -2.53
C VAL A 8 -24.32 -5.67 -3.57
N ALA A 9 -24.41 -6.08 -4.83
CA ALA A 9 -24.74 -5.18 -5.93
C ALA A 9 -26.11 -4.52 -5.68
N ALA A 10 -26.28 -3.27 -6.13
CA ALA A 10 -27.56 -2.60 -6.08
C ALA A 10 -28.42 -3.05 -7.26
N THR A 11 -28.96 -4.26 -7.15
CA THR A 11 -29.75 -4.91 -8.21
C THR A 11 -30.97 -5.68 -7.69
N ILE A 12 -32.06 -5.69 -8.47
CA ILE A 12 -33.27 -6.50 -8.24
C ILE A 12 -33.35 -7.71 -9.21
N CYS A 13 -32.51 -7.76 -10.26
CA CYS A 13 -32.67 -8.60 -11.46
C CYS A 13 -33.29 -10.01 -11.25
N GLU A 14 -34.36 -10.32 -11.98
CA GLU A 14 -34.92 -11.69 -12.08
C GLU A 14 -34.04 -12.64 -12.90
N VAL A 15 -33.23 -12.09 -13.81
CA VAL A 15 -32.45 -12.85 -14.78
C VAL A 15 -31.10 -13.25 -14.19
N ILE A 16 -30.83 -14.56 -14.23
CA ILE A 16 -29.52 -15.14 -13.91
C ILE A 16 -28.52 -14.62 -14.94
N ASN A 17 -27.79 -13.56 -14.62
CA ASN A 17 -26.60 -13.22 -15.35
C ASN A 17 -25.51 -14.19 -14.88
N GLU A 18 -25.03 -15.08 -15.76
CA GLU A 18 -24.04 -16.13 -15.41
C GLU A 18 -22.75 -15.58 -14.76
N SER A 19 -22.46 -14.29 -14.96
CA SER A 19 -21.34 -13.58 -14.33
C SER A 19 -21.56 -13.22 -12.86
N ILE A 20 -22.79 -13.29 -12.34
CA ILE A 20 -23.18 -12.95 -10.97
C ILE A 20 -23.89 -14.15 -10.36
N LYS A 21 -23.19 -14.93 -9.52
CA LYS A 21 -23.80 -16.02 -8.75
C LYS A 21 -25.05 -15.49 -8.02
N ASP A 22 -26.19 -16.19 -8.17
CA ASP A 22 -27.57 -15.91 -7.69
C ASP A 22 -27.77 -15.23 -6.31
N LYS A 23 -26.73 -15.18 -5.48
CA LYS A 23 -26.75 -14.75 -4.08
C LYS A 23 -26.64 -13.22 -3.86
N ALA A 24 -26.69 -12.41 -4.91
CA ALA A 24 -26.23 -11.01 -4.86
C ALA A 24 -27.29 -9.91 -5.08
N ASN A 25 -28.55 -10.23 -5.37
CA ASN A 25 -29.61 -9.23 -5.57
C ASN A 25 -30.52 -9.10 -4.32
N PHE A 26 -31.19 -7.96 -4.15
CA PHE A 26 -31.98 -7.65 -2.96
C PHE A 26 -33.22 -8.57 -2.83
N ALA A 27 -33.91 -8.83 -3.94
CA ALA A 27 -35.13 -9.62 -3.98
C ALA A 27 -34.90 -11.10 -3.59
N ASN A 28 -33.82 -11.73 -4.06
CA ASN A 28 -33.46 -13.09 -3.66
C ASN A 28 -33.04 -13.15 -2.19
N HIS A 29 -32.47 -12.08 -1.63
CA HIS A 29 -32.18 -12.04 -0.21
C HIS A 29 -33.45 -11.97 0.64
N LEU A 30 -34.44 -11.15 0.23
CA LEU A 30 -35.79 -11.12 0.81
C LEU A 30 -36.42 -12.51 0.80
N ILE A 31 -36.46 -13.17 -0.36
CA ILE A 31 -37.00 -14.53 -0.50
C ILE A 31 -36.27 -15.51 0.42
N TYR A 32 -34.94 -15.48 0.44
CA TYR A 32 -34.14 -16.37 1.30
C TYR A 32 -34.47 -16.18 2.78
N ASN A 33 -34.72 -14.94 3.21
CA ASN A 33 -34.99 -14.63 4.61
C ASN A 33 -36.40 -15.05 5.04
N VAL A 34 -37.38 -15.13 4.14
CA VAL A 34 -38.78 -15.42 4.52
C VAL A 34 -39.24 -16.82 4.14
N THR A 35 -38.48 -17.55 3.31
CA THR A 35 -38.87 -18.88 2.82
C THR A 35 -38.09 -20.04 3.45
N ASN A 36 -38.71 -21.20 3.47
CA ASN A 36 -38.05 -22.47 3.76
C ASN A 36 -37.24 -22.90 2.53
N LYS A 37 -35.96 -23.18 2.72
CA LYS A 37 -35.02 -23.52 1.64
C LYS A 37 -35.41 -24.79 0.85
N LYS A 38 -36.10 -25.75 1.48
CA LYS A 38 -36.49 -27.02 0.85
C LYS A 38 -37.81 -26.90 0.10
N THR A 39 -38.81 -26.23 0.67
CA THR A 39 -40.16 -26.16 0.10
C THR A 39 -40.39 -24.92 -0.76
N GLY A 40 -39.64 -23.84 -0.53
CA GLY A 40 -39.82 -22.55 -1.21
C GLY A 40 -41.06 -21.77 -0.75
N LEU A 41 -41.79 -22.29 0.26
CA LEU A 41 -42.93 -21.63 0.88
C LEU A 41 -42.46 -20.72 2.03
N ILE A 42 -43.34 -19.82 2.46
CA ILE A 42 -43.15 -18.97 3.64
C ILE A 42 -42.83 -19.82 4.88
N CYS A 43 -41.80 -19.41 5.63
CA CYS A 43 -41.36 -20.08 6.85
C CYS A 43 -41.82 -19.26 8.07
N PRO A 44 -42.76 -19.77 8.90
CA PRO A 44 -43.27 -19.04 10.06
C PRO A 44 -42.18 -18.55 11.01
N ASP A 45 -41.16 -19.39 11.25
CA ASP A 45 -40.02 -19.08 12.13
C ASP A 45 -39.10 -17.98 11.57
N ARG A 46 -39.21 -17.66 10.27
CA ARG A 46 -38.38 -16.66 9.58
C ARG A 46 -39.17 -15.49 9.03
N CYS A 47 -40.50 -15.46 9.23
CA CYS A 47 -41.35 -14.33 8.81
C CYS A 47 -41.40 -13.21 9.85
N ASP A 48 -40.50 -13.24 10.82
CA ASP A 48 -40.31 -12.20 11.82
C ASP A 48 -39.43 -11.07 11.26
N LEU A 49 -39.88 -10.49 10.14
CA LEU A 49 -39.27 -9.31 9.53
C LEU A 49 -39.69 -8.06 10.30
N PHE A 50 -38.70 -7.34 10.84
CA PHE A 50 -38.89 -6.08 11.53
C PHE A 50 -38.33 -4.92 10.70
N MET A 51 -39.05 -3.80 10.76
CA MET A 51 -38.70 -2.53 10.10
C MET A 51 -38.60 -2.63 8.56
N ASN A 52 -38.65 -1.46 7.92
CA ASN A 52 -38.53 -1.29 6.48
C ASN A 52 -37.37 -0.34 6.20
N LEU A 53 -36.74 -0.45 5.01
CA LEU A 53 -35.78 0.58 4.56
C LEU A 53 -36.49 1.94 4.48
N ASN A 54 -37.71 1.99 3.95
CA ASN A 54 -38.57 3.17 4.08
C ASN A 54 -39.59 3.00 5.22
N PRO A 55 -39.51 3.77 6.34
CA PRO A 55 -40.45 3.69 7.44
C PRO A 55 -41.88 4.13 7.08
N GLN A 56 -42.08 4.83 5.96
CA GLN A 56 -43.41 5.21 5.47
C GLN A 56 -44.15 4.07 4.77
N PHE A 57 -43.46 2.98 4.40
CA PHE A 57 -44.12 1.82 3.80
C PHE A 57 -44.79 0.96 4.87
N LYS A 58 -45.92 0.34 4.52
CA LYS A 58 -46.59 -0.66 5.39
C LYS A 58 -45.60 -1.77 5.74
N ALA A 59 -45.64 -2.25 6.99
CA ALA A 59 -44.72 -3.27 7.48
C ALA A 59 -44.88 -4.58 6.68
N PHE A 60 -43.91 -4.91 5.82
CA PHE A 60 -43.96 -6.11 4.98
C PHE A 60 -44.03 -7.39 5.82
N GLY A 61 -43.31 -7.43 6.95
CA GLY A 61 -43.39 -8.54 7.90
C GLY A 61 -44.80 -8.76 8.49
N ALA A 62 -45.57 -7.70 8.72
CA ALA A 62 -46.96 -7.84 9.19
C ALA A 62 -47.86 -8.47 8.12
N PHE A 63 -47.70 -8.05 6.86
CA PHE A 63 -48.39 -8.68 5.73
C PHE A 63 -48.04 -10.17 5.62
N LEU A 64 -46.75 -10.53 5.68
CA LEU A 64 -46.32 -11.92 5.60
C LEU A 64 -46.86 -12.78 6.75
N LYS A 65 -46.96 -12.22 7.97
CA LYS A 65 -47.56 -12.92 9.11
C LYS A 65 -49.05 -13.17 8.92
N MET A 66 -49.81 -12.19 8.43
CA MET A 66 -51.27 -12.29 8.29
C MET A 66 -51.68 -13.11 7.06
N GLU A 67 -51.04 -12.89 5.92
CA GLU A 67 -51.50 -13.38 4.62
C GLU A 67 -50.48 -14.32 3.94
N GLY A 68 -49.23 -14.35 4.38
CA GLY A 68 -48.15 -15.08 3.72
C GLY A 68 -48.35 -16.59 3.66
N HIS A 69 -49.10 -17.18 4.60
CA HIS A 69 -49.42 -18.61 4.60
C HIS A 69 -50.39 -19.02 3.48
N LYS A 70 -51.09 -18.06 2.86
CA LYS A 70 -52.03 -18.29 1.75
C LYS A 70 -51.36 -18.23 0.38
N LEU A 71 -50.09 -17.84 0.32
CA LEU A 71 -49.35 -17.62 -0.92
C LEU A 71 -48.64 -18.91 -1.37
N ASP A 72 -48.76 -19.26 -2.64
CA ASP A 72 -47.95 -20.30 -3.27
C ASP A 72 -46.52 -19.81 -3.55
N LYS A 73 -45.65 -20.73 -3.99
CA LYS A 73 -44.23 -20.42 -4.26
C LYS A 73 -44.02 -19.29 -5.29
N LYS A 74 -44.88 -19.19 -6.31
CA LYS A 74 -44.79 -18.14 -7.33
C LYS A 74 -45.25 -16.81 -6.76
N GLN A 75 -46.38 -16.80 -6.06
CA GLN A 75 -46.94 -15.62 -5.40
C GLN A 75 -46.00 -15.05 -4.33
N VAL A 76 -45.35 -15.91 -3.52
CA VAL A 76 -44.33 -15.49 -2.55
C VAL A 76 -43.17 -14.77 -3.23
N ARG A 77 -42.74 -15.27 -4.39
CA ARG A 77 -41.68 -14.63 -5.19
C ARG A 77 -42.15 -13.26 -5.67
N GLU A 78 -43.33 -13.17 -6.26
CA GLU A 78 -43.91 -11.93 -6.78
C GLU A 78 -43.99 -10.84 -5.70
N VAL A 79 -44.57 -11.15 -4.52
CA VAL A 79 -44.69 -10.14 -3.44
C VAL A 79 -43.34 -9.69 -2.89
N CYS A 80 -42.33 -10.57 -2.83
CA CYS A 80 -40.98 -10.20 -2.40
C CYS A 80 -40.29 -9.30 -3.43
N PHE A 81 -40.49 -9.56 -4.73
CA PHE A 81 -39.95 -8.73 -5.80
C PHE A 81 -40.63 -7.37 -5.86
N GLU A 82 -41.95 -7.30 -5.68
CA GLU A 82 -42.68 -6.05 -5.56
C GLU A 82 -42.18 -5.19 -4.40
N GLU A 83 -41.99 -5.81 -3.22
CA GLU A 83 -41.44 -5.11 -2.07
C GLU A 83 -40.01 -4.63 -2.36
N ALA A 84 -39.16 -5.47 -2.95
CA ALA A 84 -37.82 -5.08 -3.36
C ALA A 84 -37.81 -3.85 -4.28
N ARG A 85 -38.73 -3.80 -5.26
CA ARG A 85 -38.87 -2.67 -6.20
C ARG A 85 -39.27 -1.40 -5.47
N LYS A 86 -40.25 -1.45 -4.56
CA LYS A 86 -40.68 -0.29 -3.75
C LYS A 86 -39.49 0.30 -2.97
N GLN A 87 -38.73 -0.56 -2.30
CA GLN A 87 -37.59 -0.13 -1.49
C GLN A 87 -36.42 0.39 -2.34
N LYS A 88 -36.15 -0.18 -3.53
CA LYS A 88 -35.17 0.38 -4.46
C LYS A 88 -35.57 1.78 -4.92
N SER A 89 -36.84 2.00 -5.26
CA SER A 89 -37.34 3.32 -5.65
C SER A 89 -37.13 4.37 -4.55
N HIS A 90 -37.28 3.98 -3.28
CA HIS A 90 -36.91 4.84 -2.15
C HIS A 90 -35.40 5.14 -2.13
N LEU A 91 -34.56 4.10 -2.24
CA LEU A 91 -33.11 4.26 -2.24
C LEU A 91 -32.60 5.15 -3.39
N LEU A 92 -33.22 5.05 -4.57
CA LEU A 92 -32.83 5.85 -5.74
C LEU A 92 -32.84 7.35 -5.44
N LYS A 93 -33.68 7.83 -4.51
CA LYS A 93 -33.65 9.24 -4.08
C LYS A 93 -32.29 9.66 -3.54
N TYR A 94 -31.63 8.81 -2.76
CA TYR A 94 -30.27 9.07 -2.26
C TYR A 94 -29.23 8.95 -3.38
N VAL A 95 -29.39 7.97 -4.27
CA VAL A 95 -28.43 7.72 -5.36
C VAL A 95 -28.43 8.85 -6.38
N MET A 96 -29.62 9.32 -6.79
CA MET A 96 -29.81 10.38 -7.78
C MET A 96 -29.21 11.71 -7.32
N ASN A 97 -29.16 11.95 -6.01
CA ASN A 97 -28.54 13.12 -5.38
C ASN A 97 -27.06 12.92 -5.05
N SER A 98 -26.42 11.87 -5.57
CA SER A 98 -25.02 11.55 -5.30
C SER A 98 -24.19 11.44 -6.58
N PRO A 99 -22.86 11.62 -6.51
CA PRO A 99 -21.95 11.37 -7.63
C PRO A 99 -21.99 9.92 -8.16
N ASN A 100 -22.66 9.01 -7.46
CA ASN A 100 -22.81 7.61 -7.84
C ASN A 100 -23.98 7.35 -8.80
N ARG A 101 -24.83 8.34 -9.09
CA ARG A 101 -25.91 8.22 -10.09
C ARG A 101 -25.42 7.64 -11.43
N LYS A 102 -24.22 8.02 -11.87
CA LYS A 102 -23.62 7.57 -13.14
C LYS A 102 -23.27 6.08 -13.22
N PHE A 103 -23.40 5.34 -12.12
CA PHE A 103 -23.18 3.90 -12.10
C PHE A 103 -24.47 3.09 -12.22
N LEU A 104 -25.61 3.77 -12.41
CA LEU A 104 -26.88 3.16 -12.75
C LEU A 104 -26.96 2.91 -14.25
N ASP A 105 -27.50 1.76 -14.65
CA ASP A 105 -27.92 1.50 -16.03
C ASP A 105 -29.30 2.11 -16.33
N GLU A 106 -29.81 1.88 -17.54
CA GLU A 106 -31.15 2.30 -17.99
C GLU A 106 -32.30 1.76 -17.12
N ASN A 107 -32.09 0.64 -16.42
CA ASN A 107 -33.04 0.04 -15.49
C ASN A 107 -32.83 0.50 -14.03
N SER A 108 -32.01 1.53 -13.83
CA SER A 108 -31.59 2.02 -12.52
C SER A 108 -30.92 0.94 -11.65
N GLU A 109 -30.25 -0.04 -12.26
CA GLU A 109 -29.48 -1.09 -11.59
C GLU A 109 -27.99 -0.77 -11.59
N CYS A 110 -27.25 -1.26 -10.59
CA CYS A 110 -25.80 -1.23 -10.58
C CYS A 110 -25.21 -2.60 -10.22
N PHE A 111 -24.48 -3.19 -11.16
CA PHE A 111 -23.87 -4.51 -11.02
C PHE A 111 -22.47 -4.49 -10.37
N ASP A 112 -21.82 -3.32 -10.25
CA ASP A 112 -20.50 -3.20 -9.63
C ASP A 112 -20.60 -2.97 -8.11
N VAL A 113 -20.34 -4.02 -7.34
CA VAL A 113 -20.31 -4.03 -5.86
C VAL A 113 -19.29 -3.05 -5.24
N LYS A 114 -18.40 -2.44 -6.04
CA LYS A 114 -17.43 -1.43 -5.61
C LYS A 114 -17.92 0.00 -5.85
N LYS A 115 -19.05 0.21 -6.52
CA LYS A 115 -19.58 1.53 -6.91
C LYS A 115 -20.84 1.89 -6.14
N LEU A 116 -21.91 1.14 -6.38
CA LEU A 116 -23.18 1.25 -5.67
C LEU A 116 -23.52 -0.12 -5.12
N TRP A 117 -23.74 -0.19 -3.82
CA TRP A 117 -23.98 -1.46 -3.14
C TRP A 117 -24.93 -1.27 -1.98
N HIS A 118 -25.56 -2.37 -1.59
CA HIS A 118 -26.21 -2.49 -0.30
C HIS A 118 -25.33 -3.29 0.66
N TYR A 119 -25.69 -3.22 1.93
CA TYR A 119 -25.07 -3.96 3.00
C TYR A 119 -25.97 -5.09 3.44
N LYS A 120 -25.53 -6.33 3.15
CA LYS A 120 -26.01 -7.51 3.86
C LYS A 120 -25.20 -7.66 5.12
N THR A 121 -25.85 -7.77 6.26
CA THR A 121 -25.19 -7.82 7.56
C THR A 121 -25.70 -8.99 8.41
N SER A 122 -24.81 -9.53 9.23
CA SER A 122 -25.14 -10.52 10.25
C SER A 122 -24.53 -10.06 11.57
N PHE A 123 -25.38 -9.74 12.53
CA PHE A 123 -25.00 -9.27 13.87
C PHE A 123 -25.17 -10.42 14.85
N ASN A 124 -24.05 -11.02 15.28
CA ASN A 124 -24.05 -12.30 15.99
C ASN A 124 -23.87 -12.13 17.50
N PHE A 125 -24.85 -12.64 18.22
CA PHE A 125 -24.97 -13.06 19.61
C PHE A 125 -23.97 -14.15 20.08
N GLN A 126 -23.11 -14.00 21.09
CA GLN A 126 -22.72 -15.23 21.82
C GLN A 126 -23.94 -15.70 22.62
N MET A 127 -24.06 -17.00 22.86
CA MET A 127 -25.24 -17.56 23.53
C MET A 127 -25.41 -16.96 24.94
N HIS A 128 -24.32 -16.76 25.70
CA HIS A 128 -24.39 -16.14 27.02
C HIS A 128 -24.73 -14.64 26.95
N GLU A 129 -24.25 -13.92 25.93
CA GLU A 129 -24.62 -12.51 25.70
C GLU A 129 -26.14 -12.39 25.43
N TYR A 130 -26.73 -13.33 24.68
CA TYR A 130 -28.17 -13.42 24.48
C TYR A 130 -28.92 -13.77 25.79
N GLN A 131 -28.45 -14.77 26.54
CA GLN A 131 -29.07 -15.17 27.82
C GLN A 131 -29.06 -14.04 28.84
N ASN A 132 -28.00 -13.24 28.89
CA ASN A 132 -27.91 -12.06 29.75
C ASN A 132 -29.01 -11.04 29.41
N ILE A 133 -29.24 -10.78 28.13
CA ILE A 133 -30.31 -9.87 27.68
C ILE A 133 -31.68 -10.49 28.00
N LEU A 134 -31.88 -11.78 27.69
CA LEU A 134 -33.14 -12.48 27.93
C LEU A 134 -33.55 -12.47 29.40
N LYS A 135 -32.58 -12.65 30.30
CA LYS A 135 -32.79 -12.60 31.75
C LYS A 135 -33.19 -11.20 32.22
N ASP A 136 -32.63 -10.15 31.62
CA ASP A 136 -32.92 -8.75 31.97
C ASP A 136 -34.36 -8.33 31.61
N PHE A 137 -35.02 -9.10 30.74
CA PHE A 137 -36.41 -8.91 30.35
C PHE A 137 -37.33 -10.07 30.76
N ASP A 138 -37.04 -10.75 31.87
CA ASP A 138 -37.90 -11.80 32.44
C ASP A 138 -38.29 -12.91 31.44
N SER A 139 -37.35 -13.29 30.56
CA SER A 139 -37.56 -14.27 29.47
C SER A 139 -38.54 -13.85 28.37
N ASP A 140 -38.86 -12.56 28.26
CA ASP A 140 -39.64 -12.00 27.15
C ASP A 140 -38.80 -11.94 25.86
N GLU A 141 -39.06 -12.88 24.95
CA GLU A 141 -38.35 -13.01 23.67
C GLU A 141 -38.53 -11.75 22.79
N TYR A 142 -39.69 -11.10 22.83
CA TYR A 142 -39.97 -9.92 22.03
C TYR A 142 -39.13 -8.73 22.52
N LYS A 143 -39.16 -8.43 23.83
CA LYS A 143 -38.32 -7.37 24.41
C LYS A 143 -36.83 -7.64 24.22
N THR A 144 -36.43 -8.91 24.30
CA THR A 144 -35.06 -9.34 24.02
C THR A 144 -34.64 -9.03 22.59
N LYS A 145 -35.48 -9.38 21.60
CA LYS A 145 -35.26 -9.03 20.18
C LYS A 145 -35.15 -7.52 20.00
N MET A 146 -36.04 -6.74 20.62
CA MET A 146 -35.98 -5.28 20.57
C MET A 146 -34.68 -4.72 21.15
N LYS A 147 -34.18 -5.26 22.26
CA LYS A 147 -32.89 -4.83 22.83
C LYS A 147 -31.71 -5.19 21.95
N MET A 148 -31.69 -6.40 21.38
CA MET A 148 -30.66 -6.80 20.42
C MET A 148 -30.67 -5.87 19.20
N GLN A 149 -31.85 -5.47 18.74
CA GLN A 149 -32.02 -4.50 17.66
C GLN A 149 -31.49 -3.11 18.02
N GLU A 150 -31.78 -2.63 19.23
CA GLU A 150 -31.29 -1.35 19.76
C GLU A 150 -29.76 -1.32 19.76
N ILE A 151 -29.11 -2.39 20.25
CA ILE A 151 -27.65 -2.53 20.24
C ILE A 151 -27.10 -2.48 18.81
N LYS A 152 -27.75 -3.18 17.87
CA LYS A 152 -27.39 -3.19 16.44
C LYS A 152 -27.57 -1.81 15.80
N ASN A 153 -28.69 -1.13 16.03
CA ASN A 153 -28.94 0.21 15.49
C ASN A 153 -27.96 1.23 16.06
N GLN A 154 -27.67 1.16 17.36
CA GLN A 154 -26.66 2.00 18.00
C GLN A 154 -25.27 1.77 17.38
N TYR A 155 -24.92 0.53 17.03
CA TYR A 155 -23.69 0.23 16.30
C TYR A 155 -23.62 0.98 14.97
N PHE A 156 -24.69 0.94 14.17
CA PHE A 156 -24.73 1.66 12.89
C PHE A 156 -24.71 3.17 13.07
N CYS A 157 -25.38 3.72 14.09
CA CYS A 157 -25.29 5.15 14.44
C CYS A 157 -23.84 5.57 14.73
N VAL A 158 -23.15 4.83 15.59
CA VAL A 158 -21.74 5.08 15.92
C VAL A 158 -20.89 4.99 14.64
N LEU A 159 -21.13 3.97 13.82
CA LEU A 159 -20.39 3.76 12.58
C LEU A 159 -20.59 4.92 11.60
N TYR A 160 -21.84 5.35 11.38
CA TYR A 160 -22.18 6.43 10.47
C TYR A 160 -21.64 7.77 10.96
N ASN A 161 -21.88 8.14 12.21
CA ASN A 161 -21.41 9.40 12.77
C ASN A 161 -19.87 9.51 12.77
N ARG A 162 -19.17 8.41 13.06
CA ARG A 162 -17.70 8.37 12.94
C ARG A 162 -17.24 8.59 11.51
N LYS A 163 -17.91 7.98 10.53
CA LYS A 163 -17.55 8.15 9.13
C LYS A 163 -17.78 9.58 8.66
N LYS A 164 -18.89 10.21 9.06
CA LYS A 164 -19.15 11.63 8.81
C LYS A 164 -18.06 12.54 9.38
N LEU A 165 -17.65 12.29 10.64
CA LEU A 165 -16.55 13.04 11.25
C LEU A 165 -15.24 12.90 10.48
N GLN A 166 -14.93 11.71 9.96
CA GLN A 166 -13.73 11.51 9.13
C GLN A 166 -13.81 12.29 7.82
N ILE A 167 -14.97 12.24 7.13
CA ILE A 167 -15.20 12.96 5.86
C ILE A 167 -15.05 14.47 6.08
N LYS A 168 -15.70 15.03 7.11
CA LYS A 168 -15.57 16.46 7.44
C LYS A 168 -14.14 16.85 7.81
N LYS A 169 -13.41 16.01 8.53
CA LYS A 169 -11.98 16.25 8.83
C LYS A 169 -11.09 16.21 7.60
N SER A 170 -11.39 15.40 6.60
CA SER A 170 -10.65 15.40 5.34
C SER A 170 -10.94 16.61 4.44
N GLN A 171 -12.13 17.20 4.58
CA GLN A 171 -12.55 18.39 3.83
C GLN A 171 -12.01 19.68 4.47
N ASN A 172 -11.86 19.74 5.80
CA ASN A 172 -11.22 20.86 6.49
C ASN A 172 -9.69 20.70 6.52
N LYS A 173 -8.95 21.50 5.72
CA LYS A 173 -7.48 21.47 5.65
C LYS A 173 -6.76 21.94 6.94
N ASP A 174 -7.44 22.63 7.84
CA ASP A 174 -6.89 23.07 9.13
C ASP A 174 -7.02 22.00 10.23
N LYS A 175 -5.91 21.33 10.53
CA LYS A 175 -5.83 20.19 11.47
C LYS A 175 -6.00 20.56 12.96
N THR A 176 -6.30 21.82 13.30
CA THR A 176 -6.32 22.35 14.67
C THR A 176 -7.72 22.60 15.25
N LYS A 177 -8.80 22.59 14.45
CA LYS A 177 -10.17 22.77 14.96
C LYS A 177 -10.88 21.45 15.23
N THR A 178 -11.41 21.27 16.44
CA THR A 178 -12.28 20.15 16.81
C THR A 178 -13.59 20.25 16.02
N VAL A 179 -13.70 19.54 14.91
CA VAL A 179 -14.95 19.46 14.13
C VAL A 179 -16.01 18.72 14.96
N LYS A 180 -16.99 19.45 15.50
CA LYS A 180 -18.21 18.89 16.10
C LYS A 180 -19.25 18.68 15.01
N LEU A 181 -19.93 17.52 15.00
CA LEU A 181 -21.21 17.40 14.30
C LEU A 181 -22.22 18.27 15.06
N THR A 182 -22.93 19.16 14.38
CA THR A 182 -24.05 19.87 15.02
C THR A 182 -25.14 18.87 15.38
N LYS A 183 -25.92 19.13 16.44
CA LYS A 183 -26.99 18.20 16.90
C LYS A 183 -27.94 17.77 15.76
N ALA A 184 -28.20 18.65 14.78
CA ALA A 184 -29.05 18.35 13.62
C ALA A 184 -28.47 17.34 12.61
N GLU A 185 -27.15 17.06 12.61
CA GLU A 185 -26.51 16.18 11.62
C GLU A 185 -26.15 14.79 12.15
N THR A 186 -26.48 14.47 13.40
CA THR A 186 -26.11 13.21 14.04
C THR A 186 -27.17 12.15 13.72
N THR A 187 -26.76 11.00 13.15
CA THR A 187 -27.65 9.85 12.91
C THR A 187 -28.00 9.21 14.25
N THR A 188 -29.28 9.10 14.56
CA THR A 188 -29.83 8.44 15.74
C THR A 188 -30.47 7.10 15.37
N ILE A 189 -30.92 6.32 16.35
CA ILE A 189 -31.50 4.99 16.12
C ILE A 189 -32.73 5.09 15.22
N GLU A 190 -33.54 6.13 15.39
CA GLU A 190 -34.76 6.39 14.64
C GLU A 190 -34.48 6.70 13.17
N ASP A 191 -33.29 7.23 12.85
CA ASP A 191 -32.88 7.49 11.48
C ASP A 191 -32.50 6.19 10.74
N ILE A 192 -32.22 5.07 11.43
CA ILE A 192 -31.68 3.86 10.80
C ILE A 192 -32.70 3.17 9.91
N GLU A 193 -32.50 3.33 8.60
CA GLU A 193 -33.20 2.59 7.54
C GLU A 193 -32.62 1.17 7.41
N SER A 194 -33.32 0.18 7.95
CA SER A 194 -32.92 -1.23 7.88
C SER A 194 -34.11 -2.18 7.87
N MET A 195 -33.91 -3.34 7.26
CA MET A 195 -34.84 -4.47 7.34
C MET A 195 -34.16 -5.64 8.03
N ASP A 196 -34.74 -6.10 9.14
CA ASP A 196 -34.13 -7.07 10.04
C ASP A 196 -34.91 -8.38 10.11
N ASN A 197 -34.19 -9.48 10.27
CA ASN A 197 -34.73 -10.80 10.51
C ASN A 197 -33.97 -11.47 11.66
N PHE A 198 -34.67 -12.01 12.65
CA PHE A 198 -34.09 -12.59 13.85
C PHE A 198 -34.01 -14.11 13.76
N HIS A 199 -32.81 -14.65 13.96
CA HIS A 199 -32.53 -16.08 13.97
C HIS A 199 -32.06 -16.48 15.37
N ILE A 200 -32.95 -17.07 16.16
CA ILE A 200 -32.71 -17.39 17.58
C ILE A 200 -32.91 -18.88 17.86
N LYS A 201 -34.12 -19.43 17.61
CA LYS A 201 -34.44 -20.82 17.93
C LYS A 201 -33.70 -21.81 17.02
N GLY A 202 -33.02 -22.78 17.61
CA GLY A 202 -32.32 -23.86 16.89
C GLY A 202 -30.96 -23.47 16.26
N GLU A 203 -30.46 -22.26 16.54
CA GLU A 203 -29.20 -21.74 16.01
C GLU A 203 -28.09 -21.77 17.07
N ALA A 204 -26.87 -22.16 16.70
CA ALA A 204 -25.72 -22.21 17.61
C ALA A 204 -25.31 -20.83 18.14
N ASN A 205 -25.60 -19.77 17.38
CA ASN A 205 -25.37 -18.38 17.76
C ASN A 205 -26.61 -17.55 17.38
N PRO A 206 -27.35 -16.96 18.35
CA PRO A 206 -28.46 -16.06 18.06
C PRO A 206 -27.97 -14.87 17.22
N HIS A 207 -28.66 -14.48 16.16
CA HIS A 207 -28.18 -13.40 15.31
C HIS A 207 -29.29 -12.66 14.57
N ILE A 208 -28.97 -11.44 14.15
CA ILE A 208 -29.83 -10.61 13.32
C ILE A 208 -29.24 -10.59 11.91
N HIS A 209 -30.02 -11.02 10.93
CA HIS A 209 -29.77 -10.72 9.53
C HIS A 209 -30.38 -9.37 9.20
N SER A 210 -29.57 -8.43 8.75
CA SER A 210 -30.06 -7.11 8.37
C SER A 210 -29.65 -6.74 6.96
N TYR A 211 -30.54 -6.03 6.29
CA TYR A 211 -30.26 -5.37 5.03
C TYR A 211 -30.36 -3.86 5.20
N LEU A 212 -29.31 -3.15 4.79
CA LEU A 212 -29.22 -1.69 4.85
C LEU A 212 -28.65 -1.16 3.53
N HIS A 213 -28.86 0.12 3.24
CA HIS A 213 -28.22 0.77 2.11
C HIS A 213 -26.87 1.41 2.47
N SER A 214 -26.09 1.78 1.46
CA SER A 214 -24.77 2.37 1.64
C SER A 214 -24.76 3.86 1.98
N PHE A 215 -25.92 4.53 1.98
CA PHE A 215 -26.03 5.94 2.34
C PHE A 215 -26.35 6.14 3.83
N ASP A 216 -26.02 7.30 4.36
CA ASP A 216 -26.51 7.76 5.66
C ASP A 216 -27.89 8.38 5.46
N PRO A 217 -28.96 7.85 6.08
CA PRO A 217 -30.33 8.28 5.82
C PRO A 217 -30.57 9.75 6.19
N LYS A 218 -29.85 10.29 7.18
CA LYS A 218 -29.97 11.68 7.60
C LYS A 218 -29.31 12.68 6.66
N THR A 219 -28.15 12.33 6.09
CA THR A 219 -27.35 13.27 5.28
C THR A 219 -27.32 12.92 3.80
N GLY A 220 -27.82 11.76 3.40
CA GLY A 220 -27.69 11.21 2.05
C GLY A 220 -26.25 10.90 1.65
N ALA A 221 -25.28 10.97 2.56
CA ALA A 221 -23.87 10.77 2.26
C ALA A 221 -23.54 9.29 2.06
N LEU A 222 -22.74 8.96 1.04
CA LEU A 222 -22.26 7.59 0.84
C LEU A 222 -21.27 7.16 1.93
N MET A 223 -21.58 6.06 2.60
CA MET A 223 -20.82 5.53 3.73
C MET A 223 -19.92 4.39 3.29
N ASN A 224 -18.71 4.68 2.81
CA ASN A 224 -17.75 3.64 2.47
C ASN A 224 -17.05 3.07 3.72
N ILE A 225 -17.69 2.08 4.36
CA ILE A 225 -17.26 1.47 5.61
C ILE A 225 -16.03 0.56 5.40
N SER A 226 -14.95 0.82 6.15
CA SER A 226 -13.75 -0.03 6.19
C SER A 226 -13.75 -1.00 7.38
N ALA A 227 -12.87 -2.02 7.36
CA ALA A 227 -12.69 -2.93 8.50
C ALA A 227 -12.23 -2.21 9.77
N LYS A 228 -11.43 -1.14 9.63
CA LYS A 228 -10.99 -0.30 10.75
C LYS A 228 -12.17 0.45 11.38
N ASP A 229 -13.07 0.99 10.56
CA ASP A 229 -14.26 1.71 11.03
C ASP A 229 -15.16 0.77 11.84
N LYS A 230 -15.37 -0.46 11.34
CA LYS A 230 -16.16 -1.50 12.02
C LYS A 230 -15.58 -1.86 13.40
N LYS A 231 -14.25 -2.04 13.49
CA LYS A 231 -13.54 -2.36 14.74
C LYS A 231 -13.68 -1.26 15.78
N GLU A 232 -13.53 -0.01 15.37
CA GLU A 232 -13.64 1.13 16.29
C GLU A 232 -15.09 1.38 16.76
N ALA A 233 -16.08 1.19 15.89
CA ALA A 233 -17.48 1.24 16.29
C ALA A 233 -17.80 0.12 17.30
N HIS A 234 -17.30 -1.09 17.07
CA HIS A 234 -17.51 -2.23 17.97
C HIS A 234 -16.95 -1.99 19.38
N LYS A 235 -15.73 -1.44 19.49
CA LYS A 235 -15.16 -1.06 20.81
C LYS A 235 -16.04 -0.11 21.61
N ILE A 236 -16.68 0.84 20.93
CA ILE A 236 -17.58 1.81 21.59
C ILE A 236 -18.84 1.09 22.06
N ILE A 237 -19.39 0.21 21.24
CA ILE A 237 -20.59 -0.57 21.56
C ILE A 237 -20.35 -1.55 22.72
N GLU A 238 -19.22 -2.26 22.74
CA GLU A 238 -18.81 -3.08 23.89
C GLU A 238 -18.83 -2.26 25.17
N LYS A 239 -18.24 -1.05 25.15
CA LYS A 239 -18.20 -0.18 26.34
C LYS A 239 -19.58 0.32 26.75
N MET A 240 -20.45 0.64 25.79
CA MET A 240 -21.80 1.14 26.05
C MET A 240 -22.72 0.07 26.67
N TYR A 241 -22.58 -1.18 26.23
CA TYR A 241 -23.40 -2.30 26.67
C TYR A 241 -22.59 -3.33 27.44
N LYS A 242 -21.67 -2.86 28.30
CA LYS A 242 -20.75 -3.70 29.07
C LYS A 242 -21.44 -4.73 29.98
N GLN A 243 -22.71 -4.50 30.31
CA GLN A 243 -23.54 -5.39 31.11
C GLN A 243 -24.04 -6.61 30.32
N TYR A 244 -24.05 -6.54 28.99
CA TYR A 244 -24.49 -7.65 28.13
C TYR A 244 -23.37 -8.19 27.24
N LEU A 245 -22.39 -7.35 26.85
CA LEU A 245 -21.38 -7.65 25.84
C LEU A 245 -19.98 -7.85 26.44
N ASP A 246 -19.26 -8.83 25.88
CA ASP A 246 -17.88 -9.13 26.26
C ASP A 246 -16.92 -8.01 25.83
N GLN A 247 -16.04 -7.59 26.74
CA GLN A 247 -15.07 -6.53 26.48
C GLN A 247 -13.83 -7.04 25.76
N GLY A 248 -13.45 -6.40 24.64
CA GLY A 248 -12.21 -6.68 23.92
C GLY A 248 -12.37 -7.61 22.71
N ILE A 249 -13.59 -8.06 22.36
CA ILE A 249 -13.83 -8.87 21.15
C ILE A 249 -13.37 -8.13 19.89
N ALA A 250 -13.62 -6.83 19.79
CA ALA A 250 -13.12 -5.99 18.71
C ALA A 250 -11.59 -5.99 18.59
N GLU A 251 -10.89 -6.24 19.69
CA GLU A 251 -9.44 -6.17 19.76
C GLU A 251 -8.75 -7.48 19.40
N GLY A 252 -9.44 -8.62 19.58
CA GLY A 252 -9.01 -9.97 19.18
C GLY A 252 -8.87 -10.92 20.37
N TYR A 253 -9.11 -12.22 20.13
CA TYR A 253 -9.17 -13.28 21.17
C TYR A 253 -7.94 -13.29 22.10
N ASP A 254 -6.73 -13.28 21.55
CA ASP A 254 -5.48 -13.28 22.34
C ASP A 254 -5.38 -12.09 23.30
N LYS A 255 -5.95 -10.95 22.93
CA LYS A 255 -5.94 -9.76 23.79
C LYS A 255 -6.92 -9.89 24.95
N ILE A 256 -8.08 -10.51 24.71
CA ILE A 256 -9.06 -10.81 25.76
C ILE A 256 -8.48 -11.82 26.73
N GLU A 257 -7.99 -12.93 26.22
CA GLU A 257 -7.34 -13.98 27.00
C GLU A 257 -6.16 -13.40 27.79
N GLY A 258 -5.36 -12.53 27.18
CA GLY A 258 -4.24 -11.87 27.86
C GLY A 258 -4.69 -10.94 28.99
N VAL A 259 -5.71 -10.12 28.74
CA VAL A 259 -6.31 -9.21 29.72
C VAL A 259 -6.93 -10.00 30.88
N GLU A 260 -7.60 -11.10 30.59
CA GLU A 260 -8.30 -11.91 31.59
C GLU A 260 -7.32 -12.70 32.46
N ASN A 261 -6.31 -13.34 31.86
CA ASN A 261 -5.25 -14.00 32.64
C ASN A 261 -4.49 -13.00 33.54
N ARG A 262 -4.27 -11.76 33.08
CA ARG A 262 -3.75 -10.71 33.96
C ARG A 262 -4.72 -10.39 35.10
N ARG A 263 -6.02 -10.30 34.85
CA ARG A 263 -7.02 -10.04 35.90
C ARG A 263 -7.06 -11.16 36.92
N ILE A 264 -7.04 -12.42 36.49
CA ILE A 264 -6.98 -13.61 37.37
C ILE A 264 -5.77 -13.50 38.29
N TYR A 265 -4.58 -13.21 37.75
CA TYR A 265 -3.37 -13.04 38.56
C TYR A 265 -3.49 -11.90 39.58
N LEU A 266 -3.96 -10.73 39.15
CA LEU A 266 -4.14 -9.58 40.05
C LEU A 266 -5.21 -9.87 41.12
N GLY A 267 -6.26 -10.61 40.78
CA GLY A 267 -7.30 -11.06 41.70
C GLY A 267 -6.75 -12.00 42.78
N GLN A 268 -5.96 -13.01 42.39
CA GLN A 268 -5.29 -13.92 43.32
C GLN A 268 -4.35 -13.19 44.30
N LEU A 269 -3.62 -12.17 43.83
CA LEU A 269 -2.82 -11.32 44.71
C LEU A 269 -3.69 -10.54 45.72
N LEU A 270 -4.83 -10.02 45.30
CA LEU A 270 -5.75 -9.33 46.23
C LEU A 270 -6.39 -10.31 47.22
N GLU A 271 -6.80 -11.49 46.78
CA GLU A 271 -7.40 -12.55 47.61
C GLU A 271 -6.42 -13.08 48.66
N SER A 272 -5.12 -13.10 48.35
CA SER A 272 -4.05 -13.42 49.32
C SER A 272 -3.74 -12.28 50.31
N GLY A 273 -4.54 -11.23 50.35
CA GLY A 273 -4.43 -10.14 51.32
C GLY A 273 -3.41 -9.05 50.94
N ILE A 274 -2.87 -9.07 49.72
CA ILE A 274 -1.93 -8.04 49.25
C ILE A 274 -2.75 -6.78 48.89
N GLY A 275 -2.45 -5.65 49.53
CA GLY A 275 -3.09 -4.37 49.21
C GLY A 275 -2.83 -3.92 47.77
N GLN A 276 -3.77 -3.17 47.17
CA GLN A 276 -3.77 -2.79 45.74
C GLN A 276 -2.43 -2.23 45.22
N ARG A 277 -1.77 -1.36 45.99
CA ARG A 277 -0.47 -0.78 45.61
C ARG A 277 0.61 -1.86 45.46
N ARG A 278 0.73 -2.72 46.47
CA ARG A 278 1.69 -3.84 46.45
C ARG A 278 1.36 -4.84 45.33
N THR A 279 0.08 -5.06 45.02
CA THR A 279 -0.34 -5.90 43.88
C THR A 279 0.18 -5.37 42.54
N ILE A 280 0.15 -4.05 42.34
CA ILE A 280 0.73 -3.42 41.14
C ILE A 280 2.25 -3.55 41.13
N ASP A 281 2.91 -3.34 42.26
CA ASP A 281 4.37 -3.45 42.38
C ASP A 281 4.84 -4.89 42.11
N THR A 282 4.16 -5.89 42.66
CA THR A 282 4.41 -7.31 42.41
C THR A 282 4.23 -7.67 40.94
N TYR A 283 3.16 -7.17 40.30
CA TYR A 283 2.97 -7.37 38.86
C TYR A 283 4.08 -6.70 38.04
N ASN A 284 4.51 -5.50 38.38
CA ASN A 284 5.63 -4.85 37.69
C ASN A 284 6.94 -5.61 37.88
N ALA A 285 7.19 -6.16 39.07
CA ALA A 285 8.34 -7.04 39.33
C ALA A 285 8.27 -8.31 38.48
N LEU A 286 7.09 -8.93 38.31
CA LEU A 286 6.88 -10.05 37.39
C LEU A 286 7.24 -9.66 35.94
N GLN A 287 6.82 -8.48 35.47
CA GLN A 287 7.17 -8.01 34.12
C GLN A 287 8.68 -7.85 33.94
N GLN A 288 9.38 -7.28 34.92
CA GLN A 288 10.85 -7.15 34.88
C GLN A 288 11.53 -8.51 34.93
N ARG A 289 11.05 -9.43 35.79
CA ARG A 289 11.56 -10.81 35.87
C ARG A 289 11.48 -11.52 34.52
N VAL A 290 10.34 -11.42 33.83
CA VAL A 290 10.17 -11.98 32.48
C VAL A 290 11.11 -11.30 31.49
N LYS A 291 11.23 -9.96 31.55
CA LYS A 291 12.15 -9.21 30.69
C LYS A 291 13.59 -9.72 30.83
N THR A 292 14.11 -9.77 32.05
CA THR A 292 15.46 -10.22 32.36
C THR A 292 15.70 -11.66 31.93
N ALA A 293 14.75 -12.56 32.21
CA ALA A 293 14.89 -13.98 31.85
C ALA A 293 14.98 -14.17 30.33
N PHE A 294 14.15 -13.48 29.55
CA PHE A 294 14.19 -13.58 28.09
C PHE A 294 15.37 -12.82 27.47
N GLU A 295 15.81 -11.69 28.02
CA GLU A 295 17.01 -10.99 27.56
C GLU A 295 18.28 -11.84 27.75
N GLN A 296 18.43 -12.49 28.91
CA GLN A 296 19.53 -13.41 29.17
C GLN A 296 19.40 -14.69 28.32
N GLY A 297 18.23 -15.31 28.32
CA GLY A 297 18.01 -16.55 27.59
C GLY A 297 18.10 -16.42 26.07
N MET A 298 17.83 -15.24 25.50
CA MET A 298 18.06 -15.02 24.08
C MET A 298 19.54 -14.76 23.74
N LYS A 299 20.38 -14.34 24.69
CA LYS A 299 21.84 -14.30 24.50
C LYS A 299 22.47 -15.69 24.57
N SER A 300 21.89 -16.59 25.36
CA SER A 300 22.37 -17.97 25.52
C SER A 300 21.23 -18.96 25.30
N PRO A 301 20.81 -19.20 24.03
CA PRO A 301 19.62 -20.01 23.72
C PRO A 301 19.66 -21.43 24.30
N GLU A 302 20.86 -22.00 24.39
CA GLU A 302 21.12 -23.34 24.94
C GLU A 302 20.76 -23.42 26.43
N GLN A 303 20.96 -22.33 27.17
CA GLN A 303 20.69 -22.21 28.61
C GLN A 303 19.30 -21.60 28.89
N LEU A 304 18.49 -21.34 27.86
CA LEU A 304 17.21 -20.63 28.02
C LEU A 304 16.31 -21.29 29.06
N ASN A 305 16.17 -22.61 29.05
CA ASN A 305 15.31 -23.31 29.99
C ASN A 305 15.80 -23.19 31.45
N GLU A 306 17.11 -23.26 31.67
CA GLU A 306 17.72 -23.07 32.99
C GLU A 306 17.55 -21.63 33.49
N ILE A 307 17.76 -20.64 32.61
CA ILE A 307 17.58 -19.22 32.91
C ILE A 307 16.12 -18.92 33.24
N LEU A 308 15.17 -19.47 32.47
CA LEU A 308 13.74 -19.33 32.72
C LEU A 308 13.35 -19.96 34.05
N ALA A 309 13.82 -21.18 34.34
CA ALA A 309 13.58 -21.86 35.61
C ALA A 309 14.13 -21.09 36.81
N LYS A 310 15.36 -20.54 36.71
CA LYS A 310 15.97 -19.66 37.73
C LYS A 310 15.11 -18.44 38.04
N HIS A 311 14.42 -17.91 37.02
CA HIS A 311 13.49 -16.78 37.16
C HIS A 311 12.04 -17.21 37.43
N LYS A 312 11.79 -18.50 37.73
CA LYS A 312 10.45 -19.05 37.96
C LYS A 312 9.48 -18.77 36.81
N VAL A 313 9.97 -18.81 35.58
CA VAL A 313 9.18 -18.66 34.36
C VAL A 313 9.18 -20.01 33.64
N GLU A 314 8.01 -20.52 33.31
CA GLU A 314 7.86 -21.74 32.52
C GLU A 314 7.33 -21.37 31.12
N LEU A 315 8.11 -21.65 30.07
CA LEU A 315 7.67 -21.44 28.69
C LEU A 315 6.88 -22.65 28.21
N ILE A 316 5.55 -22.52 28.16
CA ILE A 316 4.67 -23.59 27.65
C ILE A 316 4.77 -23.68 26.13
N ARG A 317 4.77 -22.53 25.45
CA ARG A 317 4.72 -22.48 23.98
C ARG A 317 5.34 -21.20 23.45
N ALA A 318 6.15 -21.30 22.40
CA ALA A 318 6.57 -20.19 21.55
C ALA A 318 6.52 -20.62 20.07
N LYS A 319 5.78 -19.89 19.22
CA LYS A 319 5.75 -20.10 17.76
C LYS A 319 5.31 -18.86 16.99
N ALA A 320 5.50 -18.84 15.68
CA ALA A 320 4.94 -17.81 14.81
C ALA A 320 4.14 -18.40 13.63
N THR A 321 2.93 -17.88 13.41
CA THR A 321 2.04 -18.34 12.33
C THR A 321 1.72 -17.22 11.34
N LYS A 322 1.33 -17.54 10.10
CA LYS A 322 0.80 -16.50 9.19
C LYS A 322 -0.46 -15.87 9.77
N LYS A 323 -0.64 -14.56 9.58
CA LYS A 323 -1.90 -13.88 9.91
C LYS A 323 -3.01 -14.32 8.95
N GLU A 324 -4.21 -14.59 9.46
CA GLU A 324 -5.39 -14.89 8.63
C GLU A 324 -5.83 -13.71 7.76
N TYR A 325 -5.58 -12.48 8.22
CA TYR A 325 -5.93 -11.24 7.52
C TYR A 325 -4.72 -10.29 7.46
N GLY A 326 -4.25 -9.99 6.26
CA GLY A 326 -3.15 -9.04 5.98
C GLY A 326 -1.76 -9.68 5.85
N ASN A 327 -0.77 -8.86 5.49
CA ASN A 327 0.62 -9.30 5.33
C ASN A 327 1.32 -9.35 6.72
N GLY A 328 1.86 -10.50 7.12
CA GLY A 328 2.74 -10.65 8.29
C GLY A 328 2.56 -11.94 9.10
N GLU A 329 3.37 -12.09 10.14
CA GLU A 329 3.35 -13.21 11.09
C GLU A 329 2.72 -12.79 12.43
N LYS A 330 2.05 -13.74 13.08
CA LYS A 330 1.43 -13.64 14.41
C LYS A 330 2.30 -14.44 15.37
N ALA A 331 2.93 -13.76 16.32
CA ALA A 331 3.69 -14.38 17.40
C ALA A 331 2.74 -14.91 18.47
N ILE A 332 3.01 -16.13 18.95
CA ILE A 332 2.26 -16.79 20.02
C ILE A 332 3.27 -17.21 21.09
N ILE A 333 3.08 -16.70 22.31
CA ILE A 333 3.80 -17.14 23.51
C ILE A 333 2.79 -17.41 24.61
N ASN A 334 2.97 -18.54 25.30
CA ASN A 334 2.28 -18.86 26.54
C ASN A 334 3.31 -19.16 27.64
N LEU A 335 3.18 -18.47 28.77
CA LEU A 335 4.04 -18.57 29.94
C LEU A 335 3.21 -19.00 31.14
N ARG A 336 3.79 -19.83 32.00
CA ARG A 336 3.26 -20.20 33.30
C ARG A 336 4.21 -19.75 34.40
N PHE A 337 3.62 -19.43 35.55
CA PHE A 337 4.35 -19.07 36.76
C PHE A 337 3.86 -19.97 37.90
N PRO A 338 4.75 -20.52 38.74
CA PRO A 338 4.36 -21.40 39.84
C PRO A 338 3.35 -20.79 40.81
N GLU A 339 3.41 -19.46 40.98
CA GLU A 339 2.56 -18.71 41.91
C GLU A 339 1.14 -18.40 41.41
N THR A 340 0.75 -18.85 40.21
CA THR A 340 -0.59 -18.58 39.67
C THR A 340 -1.08 -19.67 38.73
N THR A 341 -2.40 -19.84 38.68
CA THR A 341 -3.06 -20.69 37.68
C THR A 341 -3.24 -19.99 36.33
N ALA A 342 -3.03 -18.67 36.26
CA ALA A 342 -3.16 -17.89 35.03
C ALA A 342 -2.04 -18.23 34.04
N ILE A 343 -2.41 -18.44 32.78
CA ILE A 343 -1.45 -18.65 31.68
C ILE A 343 -1.26 -17.33 30.96
N PHE A 344 -0.07 -16.76 31.04
CA PHE A 344 0.22 -15.46 30.46
C PHE A 344 0.54 -15.59 28.98
N ASN A 345 -0.07 -14.73 28.17
CA ASN A 345 0.33 -14.54 26.79
C ASN A 345 0.96 -13.15 26.59
N ILE A 346 1.35 -12.81 25.35
CA ILE A 346 1.99 -11.51 25.05
C ILE A 346 1.11 -10.34 25.54
N GLU A 347 -0.21 -10.39 25.36
CA GLU A 347 -1.13 -9.31 25.74
C GLU A 347 -1.45 -9.26 27.25
N SER A 348 -0.99 -10.25 28.02
CA SER A 348 -1.01 -10.20 29.49
C SER A 348 -0.10 -9.13 30.05
N PHE A 349 0.94 -8.71 29.32
CA PHE A 349 1.93 -7.70 29.75
C PHE A 349 1.52 -6.27 29.37
N ARG A 350 1.62 -5.32 30.31
CA ARG A 350 1.39 -3.89 30.04
C ARG A 350 2.64 -3.22 29.46
N ASP A 351 3.82 -3.65 29.86
CA ASP A 351 5.07 -3.11 29.34
C ASP A 351 5.21 -3.42 27.83
N LYS A 352 5.47 -2.39 27.03
CA LYS A 352 5.67 -2.52 25.59
C LYS A 352 7.01 -3.17 25.25
N SER A 353 8.05 -2.99 26.06
CA SER A 353 9.35 -3.62 25.79
C SER A 353 9.27 -5.12 26.00
N VAL A 354 8.61 -5.58 27.08
CA VAL A 354 8.37 -7.01 27.34
C VAL A 354 7.57 -7.64 26.20
N ARG A 355 6.50 -6.97 25.76
CA ARG A 355 5.70 -7.47 24.62
C ARG A 355 6.51 -7.62 23.35
N ARG A 356 7.35 -6.63 23.02
CA ARG A 356 8.23 -6.69 21.85
C ARG A 356 9.26 -7.81 21.98
N LEU A 357 9.88 -7.96 23.15
CA LEU A 357 10.85 -9.00 23.43
C LEU A 357 10.24 -10.40 23.23
N LEU A 358 9.06 -10.64 23.80
CA LEU A 358 8.32 -11.91 23.63
C LEU A 358 7.92 -12.14 22.16
N GLN A 359 7.48 -11.10 21.44
CA GLN A 359 7.20 -11.21 20.00
C GLN A 359 8.45 -11.58 19.21
N SER A 360 9.58 -10.91 19.45
CA SER A 360 10.85 -11.20 18.80
C SER A 360 11.33 -12.61 19.14
N HIS A 361 11.20 -13.06 20.38
CA HIS A 361 11.53 -14.42 20.79
C HIS A 361 10.72 -15.46 19.99
N ALA A 362 9.40 -15.32 19.90
CA ALA A 362 8.58 -16.27 19.14
C ALA A 362 8.93 -16.31 17.65
N LEU A 363 9.17 -15.14 17.04
CA LEU A 363 9.59 -15.06 15.63
C LEU A 363 10.98 -15.67 15.42
N ARG A 364 11.90 -15.45 16.36
CA ARG A 364 13.25 -16.02 16.35
C ARG A 364 13.23 -17.54 16.53
N THR A 365 12.42 -18.06 17.45
CA THR A 365 12.23 -19.50 17.65
C THR A 365 11.71 -20.16 16.38
N GLU A 366 10.70 -19.57 15.74
CA GLU A 366 10.17 -20.07 14.46
C GLU A 366 11.22 -20.06 13.34
N HIS A 367 12.03 -18.99 13.26
CA HIS A 367 13.12 -18.89 12.30
C HIS A 367 14.16 -19.98 12.54
N ASN A 368 14.67 -20.10 13.77
CA ASN A 368 15.70 -21.07 14.14
C ASN A 368 15.25 -22.53 13.99
N GLN A 369 13.95 -22.81 14.10
CA GLN A 369 13.39 -24.15 13.81
C GLN A 369 13.39 -24.47 12.31
N ARG A 370 13.08 -23.48 11.46
CA ARG A 370 12.99 -23.66 10.00
C ARG A 370 14.31 -23.43 9.27
N SER A 371 15.29 -22.85 9.94
CA SER A 371 16.54 -22.40 9.36
C SER A 371 17.75 -23.07 9.98
N ARG A 372 18.78 -23.27 9.13
CA ARG A 372 20.12 -23.65 9.57
C ARG A 372 20.88 -22.44 10.11
N VAL A 373 20.61 -21.25 9.60
CA VAL A 373 21.18 -20.00 10.10
C VAL A 373 20.53 -19.67 11.45
N LYS A 374 21.31 -19.75 12.53
CA LYS A 374 20.82 -19.43 13.87
C LYS A 374 21.03 -17.96 14.16
N ILE A 375 19.98 -17.31 14.64
CA ILE A 375 20.01 -15.85 14.84
C ILE A 375 21.05 -15.42 15.89
N HIS A 376 21.32 -16.22 16.93
CA HIS A 376 22.36 -15.86 17.93
C HIS A 376 23.76 -15.83 17.32
N GLU A 377 24.15 -16.86 16.56
CA GLU A 377 25.46 -16.94 15.90
C GLU A 377 25.69 -15.71 15.01
N VAL A 378 24.66 -15.33 14.24
CA VAL A 378 24.69 -14.14 13.38
C VAL A 378 24.82 -12.86 14.22
N GLU A 379 24.06 -12.77 15.30
CA GLU A 379 24.08 -11.62 16.21
C GLU A 379 25.44 -11.44 16.88
N GLU A 380 26.11 -12.51 17.30
CA GLU A 380 27.44 -12.50 17.90
C GLU A 380 28.50 -11.97 16.93
N VAL A 381 28.49 -12.44 15.67
CA VAL A 381 29.41 -11.97 14.63
C VAL A 381 29.20 -10.47 14.37
N ILE A 382 27.94 -10.03 14.24
CA ILE A 382 27.64 -8.62 14.02
C ILE A 382 28.05 -7.78 15.24
N GLN A 383 27.78 -8.27 16.45
CA GLN A 383 28.12 -7.59 17.69
C GLN A 383 29.62 -7.38 17.82
N LEU A 384 30.42 -8.41 17.54
CA LEU A 384 31.87 -8.31 17.58
C LEU A 384 32.38 -7.21 16.64
N ARG A 385 31.90 -7.19 15.39
CA ARG A 385 32.28 -6.16 14.42
C ARG A 385 31.80 -4.76 14.83
N TYR A 386 30.60 -4.67 15.38
CA TYR A 386 30.04 -3.40 15.85
C TYR A 386 30.82 -2.84 17.03
N SER A 387 31.13 -3.64 18.05
CA SER A 387 31.90 -3.21 19.22
C SER A 387 33.29 -2.74 18.85
N THR A 388 34.02 -3.49 18.01
CA THR A 388 35.36 -3.08 17.54
C THR A 388 35.31 -1.75 16.79
N MET A 389 34.33 -1.57 15.90
CA MET A 389 34.17 -0.31 15.18
C MET A 389 33.77 0.83 16.11
N GLN A 390 32.91 0.57 17.09
CA GLN A 390 32.46 1.56 18.06
C GLN A 390 33.63 2.08 18.90
N GLU A 391 34.50 1.19 19.39
CA GLU A 391 35.69 1.57 20.14
C GLU A 391 36.67 2.40 19.30
N SER A 392 36.95 1.99 18.07
CA SER A 392 37.83 2.73 17.15
C SER A 392 37.27 4.11 16.81
N LEU A 393 36.00 4.17 16.42
CA LEU A 393 35.35 5.42 16.04
C LEU A 393 35.29 6.40 17.22
N ASN A 394 34.96 5.94 18.42
CA ASN A 394 34.89 6.83 19.59
C ASN A 394 36.27 7.42 19.94
N LYS A 395 37.35 6.65 19.81
CA LYS A 395 38.72 7.17 19.99
C LYS A 395 39.02 8.25 18.94
N ASP A 396 38.69 8.01 17.68
CA ASP A 396 38.96 8.96 16.61
C ASP A 396 38.15 10.25 16.76
N LEU A 397 36.87 10.15 17.13
CA LEU A 397 36.00 11.33 17.31
C LEU A 397 36.44 12.24 18.47
N VAL A 398 37.13 11.70 19.49
CA VAL A 398 37.71 12.51 20.57
C VAL A 398 38.90 13.34 20.07
N LEU A 399 39.67 12.80 19.12
CA LEU A 399 40.87 13.43 18.58
C LEU A 399 40.58 14.37 17.40
N LEU A 400 39.50 14.11 16.66
CA LEU A 400 39.15 14.85 15.45
C LEU A 400 38.31 16.11 15.74
N PRO A 401 38.54 17.21 14.99
CA PRO A 401 37.66 18.37 14.96
C PRO A 401 36.20 18.01 14.56
N LEU A 402 35.22 18.73 15.09
CA LEU A 402 33.78 18.45 14.89
C LEU A 402 33.33 18.44 13.42
N ASP A 403 33.96 19.25 12.57
CA ASP A 403 33.69 19.32 11.13
C ASP A 403 34.13 18.05 10.38
N LYS A 404 35.05 17.26 10.95
CA LYS A 404 35.50 15.96 10.41
C LYS A 404 34.70 14.76 10.93
N HIS A 405 33.83 14.95 11.91
CA HIS A 405 33.08 13.84 12.52
C HIS A 405 32.15 13.15 11.52
N ALA A 406 31.48 13.90 10.65
CA ALA A 406 30.55 13.33 9.67
C ALA A 406 31.26 12.42 8.65
N GLU A 407 32.41 12.88 8.14
CA GLU A 407 33.25 12.12 7.20
C GLU A 407 33.78 10.83 7.86
N ARG A 408 34.33 10.93 9.06
CA ARG A 408 34.85 9.77 9.79
C ARG A 408 33.77 8.74 10.14
N LYS A 409 32.57 9.18 10.52
CA LYS A 409 31.43 8.27 10.78
C LYS A 409 30.98 7.52 9.53
N LYS A 410 31.01 8.19 8.37
CA LYS A 410 30.72 7.56 7.08
C LYS A 410 31.72 6.46 6.76
N GLU A 411 33.02 6.75 6.87
CA GLU A 411 34.08 5.75 6.67
C GLU A 411 33.95 4.58 7.64
N ALA A 412 33.65 4.85 8.91
CA ALA A 412 33.44 3.81 9.93
C ALA A 412 32.26 2.89 9.58
N PHE A 413 31.18 3.42 9.00
CA PHE A 413 30.08 2.59 8.52
C PHE A 413 30.49 1.72 7.33
N GLU A 414 31.21 2.28 6.35
CA GLU A 414 31.70 1.52 5.19
C GLU A 414 32.64 0.39 5.63
N GLN A 415 33.54 0.67 6.58
CA GLN A 415 34.42 -0.32 7.20
C GLN A 415 33.63 -1.37 7.99
N PHE A 416 32.59 -0.98 8.73
CA PHE A 416 31.72 -1.92 9.44
C PHE A 416 30.99 -2.84 8.46
N ALA A 417 30.37 -2.29 7.41
CA ALA A 417 29.66 -3.06 6.40
C ALA A 417 30.59 -4.03 5.64
N GLN A 418 31.80 -3.58 5.32
CA GLN A 418 32.82 -4.41 4.69
C GLN A 418 33.31 -5.52 5.62
N GLY A 419 33.56 -5.23 6.90
CA GLY A 419 33.94 -6.25 7.89
C GLY A 419 32.85 -7.29 8.15
N LEU A 420 31.57 -6.90 8.06
CA LEU A 420 30.46 -7.86 8.06
C LEU A 420 30.51 -8.77 6.82
N LYS A 421 30.75 -8.19 5.63
CA LYS A 421 30.82 -8.92 4.37
C LYS A 421 31.93 -9.97 4.38
N GLU A 422 33.11 -9.61 4.86
CA GLU A 422 34.24 -10.53 5.08
C GLU A 422 33.91 -11.66 6.05
N SER A 423 32.98 -11.43 6.97
CA SER A 423 32.49 -12.42 7.92
C SER A 423 31.31 -13.24 7.39
N GLY A 424 30.99 -13.16 6.10
CA GLY A 424 29.88 -13.90 5.50
C GLY A 424 28.51 -13.23 5.63
N ILE A 425 28.44 -11.93 5.99
CA ILE A 425 27.18 -11.24 6.27
C ILE A 425 27.07 -9.95 5.46
N ILE A 426 26.05 -9.83 4.62
CA ILE A 426 25.80 -8.62 3.84
C ILE A 426 24.69 -7.80 4.51
N LEU A 427 24.99 -6.56 4.88
CA LEU A 427 24.02 -5.62 5.46
C LEU A 427 23.17 -4.98 4.36
N ASP A 428 21.85 -5.10 4.45
CA ASP A 428 20.87 -4.28 3.72
C ASP A 428 20.29 -3.26 4.69
N ILE A 429 20.43 -1.97 4.39
CA ILE A 429 19.78 -0.88 5.14
C ILE A 429 19.15 0.10 4.17
N ASN A 430 17.91 0.52 4.45
CA ASN A 430 17.20 1.49 3.62
C ASN A 430 17.15 2.89 4.23
N ALA A 431 16.76 3.89 3.43
CA ALA A 431 16.63 5.28 3.86
C ALA A 431 15.66 5.51 5.04
N LYS A 432 14.80 4.53 5.39
CA LYS A 432 13.90 4.58 6.56
C LYS A 432 14.52 3.93 7.81
N GLY A 433 15.78 3.50 7.75
CA GLY A 433 16.49 2.80 8.82
C GLY A 433 15.98 1.39 9.09
N ALA A 434 15.29 0.75 8.14
CA ALA A 434 14.99 -0.68 8.26
C ALA A 434 16.17 -1.47 7.69
N ALA A 435 16.64 -2.46 8.46
CA ALA A 435 17.80 -3.27 8.08
C ALA A 435 17.55 -4.77 8.15
N SER A 436 18.23 -5.52 7.28
CA SER A 436 18.35 -6.98 7.30
C SER A 436 19.77 -7.41 7.00
N TYR A 437 20.15 -8.56 7.54
CA TYR A 437 21.45 -9.18 7.37
C TYR A 437 21.29 -10.43 6.50
N LEU A 438 21.87 -10.42 5.30
CA LEU A 438 21.94 -11.61 4.45
C LEU A 438 23.12 -12.45 4.87
N VAL A 439 22.85 -13.65 5.37
CA VAL A 439 23.86 -14.57 5.87
C VAL A 439 24.23 -15.57 4.77
N MET A 440 25.52 -15.68 4.49
CA MET A 440 26.11 -16.65 3.58
C MET A 440 26.41 -17.94 4.35
N SER A 441 25.95 -19.08 3.84
CA SER A 441 26.16 -20.39 4.49
C SER A 441 26.38 -21.51 3.47
N ASN A 442 27.23 -22.48 3.77
CA ASN A 442 27.49 -23.59 2.85
C ASN A 442 26.25 -24.48 2.68
N ASN A 443 25.98 -24.88 1.45
CA ASN A 443 24.81 -25.65 1.05
C ASN A 443 25.17 -27.13 0.89
N THR A 444 24.87 -27.93 1.91
CA THR A 444 25.14 -29.38 1.85
C THR A 444 24.13 -30.18 1.01
N PHE A 445 23.16 -29.54 0.34
CA PHE A 445 22.05 -30.26 -0.28
C PHE A 445 22.37 -30.83 -1.68
N LYS A 446 23.39 -30.34 -2.40
CA LYS A 446 23.68 -30.79 -3.79
C LYS A 446 25.15 -30.77 -4.26
N SER A 447 26.06 -29.99 -3.68
CA SER A 447 27.53 -30.11 -3.86
C SER A 447 28.26 -29.30 -2.79
N LEU A 448 29.51 -29.66 -2.45
CA LEU A 448 30.34 -28.99 -1.42
C LEU A 448 30.63 -27.51 -1.73
N GLU A 449 30.40 -27.08 -2.97
CA GLU A 449 30.71 -25.74 -3.47
C GLU A 449 29.52 -24.76 -3.35
N ASN A 450 28.30 -25.20 -3.06
CA ASN A 450 27.18 -24.26 -3.13
C ASN A 450 27.07 -23.33 -1.88
N VAL A 451 26.75 -22.05 -2.04
CA VAL A 451 26.44 -21.06 -0.97
C VAL A 451 24.93 -20.77 -0.94
N THR A 452 24.35 -20.69 0.25
CA THR A 452 22.97 -20.27 0.49
C THR A 452 22.95 -18.89 1.13
N LEU A 453 22.17 -17.98 0.54
CA LEU A 453 21.88 -16.65 1.09
C LEU A 453 20.54 -16.67 1.81
N GLU A 454 20.54 -16.30 3.10
CA GLU A 454 19.32 -16.25 3.92
C GLU A 454 19.18 -14.88 4.64
N PRO A 455 18.07 -14.15 4.43
CA PRO A 455 17.86 -12.85 5.05
C PRO A 455 17.34 -12.97 6.49
N VAL A 456 18.10 -12.42 7.44
CA VAL A 456 17.73 -12.26 8.84
C VAL A 456 17.35 -10.81 9.12
N LYS A 457 16.11 -10.56 9.57
CA LYS A 457 15.69 -9.19 9.90
C LYS A 457 16.39 -8.71 11.17
N SER A 458 16.93 -7.50 11.16
CA SER A 458 17.56 -6.91 12.35
C SER A 458 16.62 -6.84 13.57
N SER A 459 15.31 -6.72 13.34
CA SER A 459 14.28 -6.73 14.41
C SER A 459 14.19 -8.05 15.21
N LEU A 460 14.85 -9.11 14.76
CA LEU A 460 14.92 -10.40 15.46
C LEU A 460 16.10 -10.48 16.45
N MET A 461 17.03 -9.53 16.40
CA MET A 461 18.19 -9.44 17.30
C MET A 461 17.76 -8.96 18.69
N VAL A 462 18.43 -9.46 19.73
CA VAL A 462 18.26 -9.04 21.13
C VAL A 462 18.86 -7.67 21.36
N ASN A 463 20.09 -7.46 20.90
CA ASN A 463 20.73 -6.17 20.98
C ASN A 463 20.08 -5.21 20.01
N THR A 464 19.33 -4.25 20.57
CA THR A 464 18.68 -3.21 19.80
C THR A 464 19.66 -2.27 19.11
N GLU A 465 20.90 -2.14 19.56
CA GLU A 465 21.93 -1.32 18.90
C GLU A 465 22.20 -1.80 17.46
N LEU A 466 22.04 -3.10 17.22
CA LEU A 466 22.19 -3.73 15.90
C LEU A 466 20.93 -3.55 15.03
N HIS A 467 19.91 -2.84 15.50
CA HIS A 467 18.73 -2.54 14.68
C HIS A 467 19.04 -1.39 13.72
N GLY A 468 18.53 -1.47 12.50
CA GLY A 468 18.88 -0.52 11.44
C GLY A 468 18.71 0.96 11.80
N LYS A 469 17.73 1.30 12.65
CA LYS A 469 17.54 2.70 13.09
C LYS A 469 18.64 3.17 14.03
N ASN A 470 19.10 2.29 14.92
CA ASN A 470 20.14 2.62 15.88
C ASN A 470 21.51 2.66 15.18
N LEU A 471 21.75 1.76 14.21
CA LEU A 471 22.91 1.86 13.32
C LEU A 471 22.90 3.17 12.52
N ALA A 472 21.76 3.53 11.91
CA ALA A 472 21.63 4.79 11.17
C ALA A 472 21.89 6.02 12.05
N GLU A 473 21.39 6.02 13.27
CA GLU A 473 21.63 7.10 14.24
C GLU A 473 23.11 7.18 14.65
N TYR A 474 23.70 6.05 15.03
CA TYR A 474 25.09 5.97 15.51
C TYR A 474 26.08 6.46 14.43
N PHE A 475 25.99 5.88 13.23
CA PHE A 475 26.84 6.21 12.09
C PHE A 475 26.40 7.46 11.33
N SER A 476 25.28 8.09 11.72
CA SER A 476 24.75 9.29 11.06
C SER A 476 24.46 9.06 9.56
N ILE A 477 23.88 7.90 9.23
CA ILE A 477 23.52 7.48 7.87
C ILE A 477 22.34 8.33 7.38
N ASP A 478 22.60 9.21 6.41
CA ASP A 478 21.57 9.99 5.74
C ASP A 478 20.93 9.25 4.53
N GLU A 479 19.96 9.87 3.87
CA GLU A 479 19.26 9.28 2.73
C GLU A 479 20.20 8.99 1.55
N GLN A 480 21.19 9.85 1.30
CA GLN A 480 22.14 9.69 0.20
C GLN A 480 23.12 8.55 0.48
N MET A 481 23.62 8.46 1.71
CA MET A 481 24.50 7.39 2.17
C MET A 481 23.78 6.04 2.16
N ALA A 482 22.53 6.00 2.63
CA ALA A 482 21.71 4.80 2.54
C ALA A 482 21.47 4.39 1.08
N LEU A 483 21.23 5.34 0.17
CA LEU A 483 21.07 5.06 -1.25
C LEU A 483 22.36 4.49 -1.87
N ASN A 484 23.51 5.08 -1.56
CA ASN A 484 24.81 4.61 -2.04
C ASN A 484 25.10 3.18 -1.52
N HIS A 485 24.85 2.93 -0.24
CA HIS A 485 24.96 1.59 0.35
C HIS A 485 24.00 0.59 -0.31
N GLN A 486 22.76 1.00 -0.61
CA GLN A 486 21.82 0.14 -1.35
C GLN A 486 22.28 -0.15 -2.77
N ILE A 487 22.96 0.79 -3.44
CA ILE A 487 23.57 0.55 -4.75
C ILE A 487 24.65 -0.53 -4.64
N GLN A 488 25.53 -0.46 -3.64
CA GLN A 488 26.53 -1.49 -3.35
C GLN A 488 25.91 -2.83 -2.95
N TYR A 489 24.87 -2.82 -2.11
CA TYR A 489 24.11 -4.03 -1.79
C TYR A 489 23.50 -4.69 -3.05
N MET A 490 23.04 -3.88 -4.02
CA MET A 490 22.52 -4.39 -5.29
C MET A 490 23.59 -5.02 -6.19
N THR A 491 24.88 -4.69 -6.00
CA THR A 491 26.01 -5.34 -6.68
C THR A 491 26.35 -6.68 -6.04
N ASP A 492 26.22 -6.77 -4.72
CA ASP A 492 26.64 -7.94 -3.94
C ASP A 492 25.59 -9.07 -3.90
N VAL A 493 24.33 -8.81 -4.28
CA VAL A 493 23.20 -9.75 -4.06
C VAL A 493 22.41 -10.10 -5.34
N PRO A 494 22.16 -11.40 -5.61
CA PRO A 494 21.34 -11.85 -6.74
C PRO A 494 19.91 -11.27 -6.77
N LYS A 495 19.37 -11.01 -7.97
CA LYS A 495 18.00 -10.51 -8.17
C LYS A 495 16.91 -11.39 -7.51
N SER A 496 17.13 -12.70 -7.42
CA SER A 496 16.19 -13.65 -6.82
C SER A 496 15.92 -13.41 -5.32
N VAL A 497 16.92 -12.96 -4.55
CA VAL A 497 16.74 -12.57 -3.15
C VAL A 497 15.98 -11.23 -3.07
N ARG A 498 16.28 -10.30 -3.99
CA ARG A 498 15.63 -8.97 -4.07
C ARG A 498 14.12 -9.03 -4.33
N TYR A 499 13.63 -10.04 -5.08
CA TYR A 499 12.21 -10.20 -5.40
C TYR A 499 11.46 -11.19 -4.49
N GLY A 500 12.00 -11.48 -3.29
CA GLY A 500 11.23 -12.11 -2.22
C GLY A 500 11.32 -13.64 -2.13
N LYS A 501 12.31 -14.28 -2.77
CA LYS A 501 12.66 -15.66 -2.39
C LYS A 501 13.37 -15.67 -1.04
N LYS A 502 12.93 -16.55 -0.14
CA LYS A 502 13.46 -16.66 1.22
C LYS A 502 14.88 -17.25 1.30
N LYS A 503 15.32 -18.03 0.30
CA LYS A 503 16.66 -18.62 0.20
C LYS A 503 17.08 -18.70 -1.28
N VAL A 504 18.37 -18.52 -1.57
CA VAL A 504 18.94 -18.66 -2.92
C VAL A 504 20.24 -19.44 -2.82
N HIS A 505 20.46 -20.39 -3.74
CA HIS A 505 21.66 -21.22 -3.81
C HIS A 505 22.55 -20.74 -4.97
N MET A 506 23.86 -20.63 -4.72
CA MET A 506 24.92 -20.26 -5.67
C MET A 506 25.97 -21.36 -5.71
N VAL A 507 26.61 -21.65 -6.83
CA VAL A 507 27.79 -22.56 -6.90
C VAL A 507 29.04 -21.73 -6.61
N GLY A 508 29.99 -22.23 -5.82
CA GLY A 508 31.02 -21.42 -5.19
C GLY A 508 32.33 -22.14 -4.90
N ASP A 509 33.40 -21.47 -5.29
CA ASP A 509 34.45 -21.18 -4.32
C ASP A 509 34.08 -19.84 -3.65
N THR A 510 34.30 -19.71 -2.34
CA THR A 510 34.10 -18.44 -1.61
C THR A 510 35.17 -17.40 -1.94
N SER A 511 36.33 -17.82 -2.46
CA SER A 511 37.32 -16.94 -3.08
C SER A 511 36.88 -16.47 -4.48
N ASP A 512 36.01 -17.25 -5.13
CA ASP A 512 35.27 -16.91 -6.36
C ASP A 512 33.88 -16.30 -6.07
N VAL A 513 33.71 -15.48 -5.02
CA VAL A 513 32.67 -14.44 -5.07
C VAL A 513 33.10 -13.45 -6.14
N ASN A 514 32.91 -13.91 -7.36
CA ASN A 514 33.66 -13.44 -8.48
C ASN A 514 33.03 -12.12 -8.84
N PHE A 515 33.84 -11.06 -8.91
CA PHE A 515 33.45 -9.90 -9.68
C PHE A 515 33.17 -10.29 -11.13
N VAL A 516 33.57 -11.47 -11.62
CA VAL A 516 33.07 -12.12 -12.86
C VAL A 516 31.62 -12.58 -12.75
N ASN A 517 30.97 -12.71 -11.58
CA ASN A 517 29.51 -12.81 -11.49
C ASN A 517 28.82 -11.44 -11.49
N TYR A 518 29.52 -10.36 -11.11
CA TYR A 518 29.06 -8.98 -11.37
C TYR A 518 29.30 -8.59 -12.83
N GLU A 519 30.41 -8.99 -13.42
CA GLU A 519 30.70 -8.92 -14.84
C GLU A 519 29.81 -9.91 -15.60
N LEU A 520 29.56 -11.13 -15.14
CA LEU A 520 28.57 -12.05 -15.74
C LEU A 520 27.15 -11.64 -15.40
N LEU A 521 26.87 -10.80 -14.40
CA LEU A 521 25.53 -10.24 -14.15
C LEU A 521 25.35 -8.96 -14.96
N ILE A 522 26.36 -8.12 -15.13
CA ILE A 522 26.40 -6.99 -16.06
C ILE A 522 26.40 -7.60 -17.45
N MET A 523 27.35 -8.40 -17.89
CA MET A 523 27.29 -9.26 -19.07
C MET A 523 26.06 -10.17 -19.14
N ARG A 524 25.34 -10.61 -18.09
CA ARG A 524 24.02 -11.28 -18.24
C ARG A 524 22.89 -10.29 -18.31
N LEU A 525 23.00 -9.10 -17.76
CA LEU A 525 22.01 -8.03 -17.88
C LEU A 525 22.17 -7.38 -19.24
N THR A 526 23.38 -7.07 -19.66
CA THR A 526 23.86 -6.82 -21.00
C THR A 526 23.59 -8.01 -21.91
N LYS A 527 23.79 -9.29 -21.57
CA LYS A 527 23.40 -10.43 -22.44
C LYS A 527 21.91 -10.72 -22.42
N ASP A 528 21.15 -10.40 -21.38
CA ASP A 528 19.68 -10.50 -21.34
C ASP A 528 19.04 -9.28 -22.01
N TYR A 529 19.69 -8.11 -21.93
CA TYR A 529 19.37 -6.88 -22.63
C TYR A 529 19.67 -7.02 -24.11
N LEU A 530 20.89 -7.44 -24.44
CA LEU A 530 21.32 -7.80 -25.77
C LEU A 530 20.49 -9.00 -26.26
N LYS A 531 20.20 -10.06 -25.51
CA LYS A 531 19.28 -11.16 -25.93
C LYS A 531 17.84 -10.69 -26.12
N LYS A 532 17.35 -9.71 -25.35
CA LYS A 532 16.08 -9.01 -25.60
C LYS A 532 16.13 -8.17 -26.89
N LEU A 533 17.32 -7.73 -27.30
CA LEU A 533 17.60 -7.04 -28.56
C LEU A 533 18.11 -7.98 -29.68
N ASP A 534 18.30 -9.26 -29.38
CA ASP A 534 18.95 -10.32 -30.17
C ASP A 534 20.45 -10.07 -30.55
N ALA A 535 21.20 -9.42 -29.67
CA ALA A 535 22.60 -8.99 -29.82
C ALA A 535 23.62 -9.72 -28.89
N HIS A 536 24.92 -9.58 -29.15
CA HIS A 536 26.05 -10.06 -28.32
C HIS A 536 27.28 -9.13 -28.42
N LYS A 537 28.18 -9.13 -27.42
CA LYS A 537 29.38 -8.28 -27.34
C LYS A 537 30.65 -9.12 -27.54
N VAL A 538 31.63 -8.55 -28.23
CA VAL A 538 32.99 -9.09 -28.42
C VAL A 538 33.97 -7.99 -28.03
N ASP A 539 34.77 -8.20 -26.99
CA ASP A 539 35.76 -7.21 -26.53
C ASP A 539 36.97 -7.14 -27.47
N THR A 540 37.59 -5.96 -27.58
CA THR A 540 38.82 -5.70 -28.34
C THR A 540 39.87 -5.07 -27.43
N GLU A 541 41.13 -5.05 -27.85
CA GLU A 541 42.26 -4.53 -27.04
C GLU A 541 42.02 -3.11 -26.50
N ASN A 542 41.37 -2.26 -27.28
CA ASN A 542 41.05 -0.87 -26.91
C ASN A 542 39.54 -0.58 -26.92
N GLY A 543 38.67 -1.56 -26.70
CA GLY A 543 37.22 -1.33 -26.66
C GLY A 543 36.36 -2.56 -26.90
N PHE A 544 35.32 -2.47 -27.74
CA PHE A 544 34.42 -3.60 -28.01
C PHE A 544 33.64 -3.48 -29.32
N VAL A 545 33.13 -4.60 -29.83
CA VAL A 545 32.18 -4.71 -30.94
C VAL A 545 30.89 -5.40 -30.47
N LEU A 546 29.74 -4.81 -30.75
CA LEU A 546 28.41 -5.41 -30.57
C LEU A 546 27.91 -5.98 -31.89
N PHE A 547 27.41 -7.20 -31.86
CA PHE A 547 26.81 -7.94 -32.98
C PHE A 547 25.34 -8.22 -32.74
N LYS A 548 24.55 -8.41 -33.79
CA LYS A 548 23.18 -8.97 -33.75
C LYS A 548 23.11 -10.17 -34.70
N GLY A 549 22.91 -11.37 -34.17
CA GLY A 549 23.34 -12.59 -34.88
C GLY A 549 24.82 -12.46 -35.28
N ASN A 550 25.20 -12.78 -36.52
CA ASN A 550 26.59 -12.66 -37.00
C ASN A 550 26.94 -11.28 -37.62
N LYS A 551 26.13 -10.24 -37.39
CA LYS A 551 26.32 -8.93 -38.05
C LYS A 551 26.78 -7.86 -37.06
N PRO A 552 27.92 -7.17 -37.29
CA PRO A 552 28.38 -6.10 -36.41
C PRO A 552 27.44 -4.89 -36.52
N LEU A 553 27.10 -4.31 -35.37
CA LEU A 553 26.20 -3.18 -35.20
C LEU A 553 26.90 -1.92 -34.70
N LEU A 554 27.85 -2.07 -33.78
CA LEU A 554 28.56 -0.97 -33.16
C LEU A 554 29.94 -1.43 -32.74
N LYS A 555 30.98 -0.66 -33.04
CA LYS A 555 32.33 -0.81 -32.51
C LYS A 555 32.66 0.45 -31.75
N PHE A 556 33.22 0.28 -30.56
CA PHE A 556 33.68 1.34 -29.68
C PHE A 556 35.17 1.15 -29.49
N GLU A 557 35.96 2.19 -29.75
CA GLU A 557 37.41 2.19 -29.58
C GLU A 557 37.81 3.41 -28.74
N LYS A 558 38.29 3.16 -27.52
CA LYS A 558 38.85 4.20 -26.67
C LYS A 558 40.20 4.62 -27.25
N LEU A 559 40.37 5.92 -27.49
CA LEU A 559 41.65 6.50 -27.92
C LEU A 559 42.46 6.96 -26.71
N ASP A 560 41.80 7.63 -25.77
CA ASP A 560 42.36 8.11 -24.51
C ASP A 560 41.24 8.29 -23.46
N ASP A 561 41.53 8.88 -22.31
CA ASP A 561 40.56 9.07 -21.22
C ASP A 561 39.42 10.03 -21.52
N SER A 562 39.52 10.84 -22.58
CA SER A 562 38.54 11.85 -22.97
C SER A 562 37.96 11.63 -24.38
N ASN A 563 38.57 10.77 -25.20
CA ASN A 563 38.20 10.56 -26.60
C ASN A 563 37.97 9.08 -26.92
N ALA A 564 36.91 8.81 -27.69
CA ALA A 564 36.63 7.50 -28.25
C ALA A 564 36.16 7.63 -29.70
N VAL A 565 36.46 6.63 -30.52
CA VAL A 565 35.93 6.47 -31.87
C VAL A 565 34.84 5.41 -31.82
N ILE A 566 33.70 5.75 -32.42
CA ILE A 566 32.55 4.86 -32.49
C ILE A 566 32.26 4.61 -33.97
N THR A 567 32.21 3.35 -34.36
CA THR A 567 31.80 2.94 -35.70
C THR A 567 30.46 2.21 -35.62
N THR A 568 29.43 2.77 -36.24
CA THR A 568 28.09 2.17 -36.27
C THR A 568 27.81 1.49 -37.61
N SER A 569 26.87 0.55 -37.60
CA SER A 569 26.46 -0.19 -38.79
C SER A 569 25.37 0.55 -39.55
N GLY A 570 25.71 1.05 -40.73
CA GLY A 570 24.76 1.71 -41.63
C GLY A 570 23.66 0.78 -42.19
N LEU A 571 23.78 -0.55 -41.99
CA LEU A 571 22.75 -1.51 -42.38
C LEU A 571 21.55 -1.55 -41.40
N TYR A 572 21.76 -1.17 -40.14
CA TYR A 572 20.75 -1.22 -39.08
C TYR A 572 20.78 0.04 -38.19
N PRO A 573 20.54 1.21 -38.79
CA PRO A 573 20.91 2.48 -38.18
C PRO A 573 20.09 2.81 -36.92
N ASN A 574 18.80 2.46 -36.87
CA ASN A 574 17.97 2.65 -35.68
C ASN A 574 18.39 1.75 -34.52
N GLN A 575 18.76 0.49 -34.80
CA GLN A 575 19.22 -0.45 -33.79
C GLN A 575 20.61 -0.05 -33.26
N ALA A 576 21.51 0.36 -34.16
CA ALA A 576 22.83 0.88 -33.81
C ALA A 576 22.70 2.14 -32.94
N ALA A 577 21.86 3.10 -33.33
CA ALA A 577 21.60 4.32 -32.56
C ALA A 577 20.98 4.06 -31.18
N LYS A 578 20.09 3.07 -31.06
CA LYS A 578 19.54 2.67 -29.75
C LYS A 578 20.62 2.13 -28.83
N LEU A 579 21.45 1.21 -29.35
CA LEU A 579 22.56 0.64 -28.58
C LEU A 579 23.57 1.73 -28.21
N LEU A 580 23.89 2.63 -29.13
CA LEU A 580 24.77 3.77 -28.92
C LEU A 580 24.23 4.70 -27.83
N HIS A 581 22.94 5.07 -27.89
CA HIS A 581 22.29 5.85 -26.83
C HIS A 581 22.48 5.21 -25.46
N ASP A 582 22.27 3.91 -25.34
CA ASP A 582 22.34 3.23 -24.04
C ASP A 582 23.76 3.14 -23.49
N VAL A 583 24.76 2.92 -24.37
CA VAL A 583 26.18 2.96 -24.01
C VAL A 583 26.55 4.35 -23.48
N LEU A 584 26.20 5.42 -24.21
CA LEU A 584 26.52 6.79 -23.81
C LEU A 584 25.82 7.23 -22.51
N ILE A 585 24.63 6.69 -22.23
CA ILE A 585 23.92 6.93 -20.97
C ILE A 585 24.64 6.31 -19.77
N GLU A 586 25.31 5.17 -19.98
CA GLU A 586 26.14 4.54 -18.97
C GLU A 586 27.39 5.38 -18.70
N ASP A 587 28.03 5.89 -19.75
CA ASP A 587 29.18 6.81 -19.63
C ASP A 587 28.80 8.11 -18.93
N CYS A 588 27.56 8.60 -19.09
CA CYS A 588 27.08 9.76 -18.36
C CYS A 588 27.09 9.61 -16.82
N ASN A 589 27.25 8.39 -16.28
CA ASN A 589 27.39 8.14 -14.85
C ASN A 589 28.71 8.64 -14.28
N THR A 590 29.76 8.66 -15.08
CA THR A 590 31.12 9.03 -14.64
C THR A 590 31.39 10.53 -14.82
N LEU A 591 30.51 11.24 -15.53
CA LEU A 591 30.63 12.68 -15.80
C LEU A 591 30.27 13.56 -14.61
N LYS A 592 31.06 14.59 -14.36
CA LYS A 592 30.76 15.67 -13.41
C LYS A 592 29.53 16.48 -13.85
N LYS A 593 29.05 17.37 -12.96
CA LYS A 593 27.79 18.12 -13.15
C LYS A 593 27.73 18.92 -14.46
N ASN A 594 28.87 19.48 -14.90
CA ASN A 594 28.95 20.36 -16.07
C ASN A 594 29.60 19.68 -17.29
N GLU A 595 29.97 18.41 -17.19
CA GLU A 595 30.56 17.66 -18.29
C GLU A 595 29.47 17.06 -19.18
N ILE A 596 29.68 17.14 -20.49
CA ILE A 596 28.80 16.60 -21.52
C ILE A 596 29.63 15.75 -22.49
N ILE A 597 28.99 14.77 -23.11
CA ILE A 597 29.54 14.00 -24.22
C ILE A 597 29.10 14.69 -25.51
N VAL A 598 30.06 15.03 -26.37
CA VAL A 598 29.77 15.55 -27.71
C VAL A 598 30.10 14.45 -28.72
N VAL A 599 29.13 14.09 -29.54
CA VAL A 599 29.25 13.07 -30.58
C VAL A 599 29.26 13.78 -31.93
N THR A 600 30.40 13.74 -32.61
CA THR A 600 30.62 14.36 -33.93
C THR A 600 31.01 13.31 -34.97
N PRO A 601 30.62 13.49 -36.25
CA PRO A 601 31.05 12.59 -37.31
C PRO A 601 32.57 12.72 -37.53
N LYS A 602 33.20 11.60 -37.88
CA LYS A 602 34.56 11.64 -38.44
C LYS A 602 34.47 12.22 -39.85
N SER A 603 35.34 13.18 -40.18
CA SER A 603 35.34 14.01 -41.40
C SER A 603 34.76 13.32 -42.66
N GLY A 604 33.74 13.94 -43.27
CA GLY A 604 33.27 13.63 -44.63
C GLY A 604 32.01 12.77 -44.77
N ASN A 605 31.47 12.18 -43.70
CA ASN A 605 30.24 11.37 -43.77
C ASN A 605 29.09 11.98 -42.97
N ILE A 606 27.92 12.15 -43.61
CA ILE A 606 26.65 12.36 -42.90
C ILE A 606 26.13 10.97 -42.53
N GLU A 607 26.34 10.58 -41.29
CA GLU A 607 26.02 9.24 -40.83
C GLU A 607 24.56 9.19 -40.39
N THR A 608 23.73 8.46 -41.14
CA THR A 608 22.32 8.15 -40.81
C THR A 608 22.14 7.72 -39.34
N ASP A 609 23.16 7.11 -38.75
CA ASP A 609 23.22 6.68 -37.36
C ASP A 609 23.16 7.85 -36.36
N LEU A 610 23.83 8.98 -36.66
CA LEU A 610 23.78 10.19 -35.83
C LEU A 610 22.39 10.83 -35.88
N ARG A 611 21.70 10.77 -37.02
CA ARG A 611 20.30 11.22 -37.12
C ARG A 611 19.41 10.40 -36.20
N HIS A 612 19.51 9.07 -36.27
CA HIS A 612 18.74 8.19 -35.40
C HIS A 612 19.09 8.37 -33.92
N LEU A 613 20.37 8.60 -33.59
CA LEU A 613 20.80 8.90 -32.22
C LEU A 613 20.18 10.22 -31.73
N GLN A 614 20.20 11.27 -32.55
CA GLN A 614 19.54 12.53 -32.25
C GLN A 614 18.04 12.32 -31.97
N VAL A 615 17.34 11.57 -32.82
CA VAL A 615 15.92 11.24 -32.59
C VAL A 615 15.74 10.50 -31.25
N LYS A 616 16.61 9.55 -30.90
CA LYS A 616 16.50 8.85 -29.61
C LYS A 616 16.74 9.74 -28.40
N LEU A 617 17.72 10.65 -28.48
CA LEU A 617 17.99 11.63 -27.42
C LEU A 617 16.80 12.57 -27.22
N LEU A 618 16.24 13.07 -28.32
CA LEU A 618 15.09 13.97 -28.34
C LEU A 618 13.83 13.39 -27.65
N PHE A 619 13.55 12.09 -27.85
CA PHE A 619 12.37 11.42 -27.28
C PHE A 619 12.68 10.64 -25.98
N SER A 620 13.88 10.79 -25.41
CA SER A 620 14.28 10.08 -24.19
C SER A 620 13.73 10.77 -22.93
N THR A 621 13.18 9.98 -22.01
CA THR A 621 12.78 10.45 -20.67
C THR A 621 13.93 10.40 -19.65
N ASN A 622 15.10 9.89 -20.05
CA ASN A 622 16.26 9.83 -19.18
C ASN A 622 16.94 11.21 -19.11
N LYS A 623 17.00 11.78 -17.90
CA LYS A 623 17.65 13.09 -17.67
C LYS A 623 19.11 13.13 -18.12
N LYS A 624 19.80 12.00 -18.16
CA LYS A 624 21.19 11.89 -18.63
C LYS A 624 21.33 12.07 -20.14
N SER A 625 20.29 11.84 -20.92
CA SER A 625 20.31 12.09 -22.37
C SER A 625 20.62 13.57 -22.67
N LYS A 626 20.27 14.49 -21.76
CA LYS A 626 20.62 15.92 -21.88
C LYS A 626 22.11 16.22 -21.74
N LYS A 627 22.92 15.26 -21.28
CA LYS A 627 24.38 15.36 -21.24
C LYS A 627 25.04 14.87 -22.53
N ILE A 628 24.28 14.40 -23.52
CA ILE A 628 24.80 13.90 -24.78
C ILE A 628 24.35 14.85 -25.89
N LYS A 629 25.29 15.45 -26.61
CA LYS A 629 25.02 16.35 -27.73
C LYS A 629 25.52 15.73 -29.02
N VAL A 630 24.63 15.57 -30.00
CA VAL A 630 25.02 15.20 -31.38
C VAL A 630 25.25 16.49 -32.17
N ASP A 631 26.39 16.60 -32.83
CA ASP A 631 26.77 17.80 -33.59
C ASP A 631 27.38 17.41 -34.95
N TYR A 632 26.82 17.94 -36.04
CA TYR A 632 27.30 17.70 -37.40
C TYR A 632 26.88 18.85 -38.34
N PRO A 633 27.59 19.06 -39.47
CA PRO A 633 27.30 20.17 -40.39
C PRO A 633 25.86 20.15 -40.92
N ASN A 634 25.20 21.31 -40.94
CA ASN A 634 23.82 21.51 -41.42
C ASN A 634 22.73 20.66 -40.71
N LYS A 635 22.98 20.17 -39.49
CA LYS A 635 22.01 19.38 -38.69
C LYS A 635 20.61 20.01 -38.64
N ASP A 636 20.53 21.31 -38.35
CA ASP A 636 19.24 22.00 -38.15
C ASP A 636 18.38 22.07 -39.43
N ASN A 637 19.02 21.95 -40.60
CA ASN A 637 18.37 21.98 -41.91
C ASN A 637 18.34 20.62 -42.60
N ASP A 638 18.64 19.52 -41.89
CA ASP A 638 18.72 18.17 -42.45
C ASP A 638 17.31 17.59 -42.71
N PRO A 639 16.88 17.45 -43.99
CA PRO A 639 15.51 17.02 -44.31
C PRO A 639 15.24 15.58 -43.88
N GLU A 640 16.26 14.71 -43.86
CA GLU A 640 16.10 13.31 -43.46
C GLU A 640 16.00 13.18 -41.94
N LEU A 641 16.73 14.00 -41.17
CA LEU A 641 16.54 14.10 -39.73
C LEU A 641 15.11 14.57 -39.40
N LYS A 642 14.62 15.63 -40.06
CA LYS A 642 13.26 16.13 -39.85
C LYS A 642 12.20 15.08 -40.14
N LYS A 643 12.35 14.29 -41.22
CA LYS A 643 11.47 13.15 -41.53
C LYS A 643 11.50 12.08 -40.43
N LEU A 644 12.67 11.75 -39.90
CA LEU A 644 12.80 10.75 -38.83
C LEU A 644 12.19 11.24 -37.51
N ILE A 645 12.36 12.52 -37.17
CA ILE A 645 11.72 13.14 -36.00
C ILE A 645 10.20 13.08 -36.16
N GLN A 646 9.67 13.48 -37.31
CA GLN A 646 8.23 13.42 -37.59
C GLN A 646 7.69 11.99 -37.45
N LYS A 647 8.39 11.00 -38.00
CA LYS A 647 7.97 9.59 -37.89
C LYS A 647 7.92 9.09 -36.45
N ASP A 648 8.93 9.39 -35.63
CA ASP A 648 8.92 8.99 -34.21
C ASP A 648 7.88 9.82 -33.42
N LEU A 649 7.61 11.07 -33.81
CA LEU A 649 6.55 11.91 -33.26
C LEU A 649 5.16 11.33 -33.52
N ASP A 650 4.86 10.94 -34.76
CA ASP A 650 3.59 10.30 -35.16
C ASP A 650 3.40 8.97 -34.41
N TYR A 651 4.47 8.18 -34.27
CA TYR A 651 4.43 6.97 -33.44
C TYR A 651 4.12 7.29 -31.98
N LYS A 652 4.74 8.34 -31.41
CA LYS A 652 4.44 8.78 -30.04
C LYS A 652 2.99 9.21 -29.90
N PHE A 653 2.44 9.98 -30.84
CA PHE A 653 1.03 10.37 -30.85
C PHE A 653 0.10 9.16 -30.85
N SER A 654 0.39 8.13 -31.67
CA SER A 654 -0.36 6.87 -31.65
C SER A 654 -0.30 6.18 -30.28
N THR A 655 0.89 6.07 -29.66
CA THR A 655 1.01 5.48 -28.32
C THR A 655 0.32 6.30 -27.23
N MET A 656 0.27 7.63 -27.39
CA MET A 656 -0.47 8.51 -26.48
C MET A 656 -1.97 8.24 -26.59
N ASP A 657 -2.50 8.03 -27.79
CA ASP A 657 -3.92 7.69 -28.00
C ASP A 657 -4.26 6.32 -27.43
N GLU A 658 -3.41 5.31 -27.62
CA GLU A 658 -3.57 4.00 -26.98
C GLU A 658 -3.55 4.09 -25.45
N SER A 659 -2.62 4.88 -24.91
CA SER A 659 -2.50 5.14 -23.47
C SER A 659 -3.75 5.85 -22.93
N LEU A 660 -4.23 6.86 -23.66
CA LEU A 660 -5.48 7.57 -23.36
C LEU A 660 -6.63 6.57 -23.32
N ASN A 661 -6.87 5.82 -24.39
CA ASN A 661 -7.94 4.81 -24.53
C ASN A 661 -7.93 3.76 -23.41
N LYS A 662 -6.74 3.36 -22.94
CA LYS A 662 -6.59 2.44 -21.81
C LYS A 662 -6.92 3.08 -20.46
N ASN A 663 -6.60 4.36 -20.31
CA ASN A 663 -6.69 5.08 -19.05
C ASN A 663 -8.02 5.83 -18.87
N VAL A 664 -8.75 6.18 -19.93
CA VAL A 664 -10.10 6.74 -19.83
C VAL A 664 -11.05 5.81 -19.06
N LYS A 665 -10.92 4.48 -19.24
CA LYS A 665 -11.66 3.47 -18.47
C LYS A 665 -11.40 3.48 -16.96
N LYS A 666 -10.35 4.20 -16.51
CA LYS A 666 -9.91 4.26 -15.11
C LYS A 666 -10.14 5.63 -14.48
N ILE A 667 -10.71 6.59 -15.20
CA ILE A 667 -11.03 7.92 -14.69
C ILE A 667 -11.93 7.79 -13.45
N LYS A 668 -11.56 8.52 -12.39
CA LYS A 668 -12.33 8.63 -11.15
C LYS A 668 -12.42 10.09 -10.80
N ASN A 669 -13.57 10.50 -10.28
CA ASN A 669 -13.83 11.88 -9.83
C ASN A 669 -13.64 12.94 -10.93
N ASN A 670 -13.95 12.61 -12.18
CA ASN A 670 -13.87 13.54 -13.32
C ASN A 670 -12.49 14.22 -13.43
N PHE A 671 -11.45 13.53 -12.97
CA PHE A 671 -10.08 14.00 -12.93
C PHE A 671 -9.20 13.14 -13.83
N TYR A 672 -8.40 13.78 -14.67
CA TYR A 672 -7.39 13.10 -15.47
C TYR A 672 -6.00 13.69 -15.21
N ASN A 673 -5.04 12.81 -15.00
CA ASN A 673 -3.65 13.19 -14.86
C ASN A 673 -2.84 12.70 -16.06
N PHE A 674 -2.41 13.62 -16.91
CA PHE A 674 -1.40 13.33 -17.91
C PHE A 674 -0.08 13.01 -17.18
N THR A 675 0.62 11.98 -17.65
CA THR A 675 1.94 11.56 -17.16
C THR A 675 2.95 11.61 -18.31
N GLU A 676 4.22 11.27 -18.04
CA GLU A 676 5.24 11.08 -19.08
C GLU A 676 4.78 10.10 -20.19
N ALA A 677 3.99 9.08 -19.83
CA ALA A 677 3.43 8.12 -20.79
C ALA A 677 2.30 8.70 -21.66
N ASN A 678 1.85 9.92 -21.37
CA ASN A 678 0.89 10.70 -22.15
C ASN A 678 1.56 11.86 -22.90
N GLY A 679 2.88 11.85 -23.07
CA GLY A 679 3.58 12.81 -23.92
C GLY A 679 3.99 14.13 -23.26
N ILE A 680 3.74 14.33 -21.96
CA ILE A 680 4.20 15.54 -21.23
C ILE A 680 5.72 15.75 -21.38
N ALA A 681 6.48 14.64 -21.41
CA ALA A 681 7.92 14.65 -21.58
C ALA A 681 8.37 15.45 -22.82
N ILE A 682 7.58 15.34 -23.89
CA ILE A 682 7.88 15.89 -25.21
C ILE A 682 7.51 17.38 -25.24
N LEU A 683 6.35 17.74 -24.65
CA LEU A 683 5.92 19.14 -24.52
C LEU A 683 6.94 19.99 -23.75
N ASN A 684 7.51 19.44 -22.69
CA ASN A 684 8.47 20.14 -21.83
C ASN A 684 9.92 20.04 -22.33
N ASN A 685 10.18 19.48 -23.52
CA ASN A 685 11.52 19.39 -24.07
C ASN A 685 11.84 20.66 -24.90
N PRO A 686 12.80 21.52 -24.48
CA PRO A 686 13.16 22.71 -25.24
C PRO A 686 13.68 22.41 -26.65
N GLU A 687 14.29 21.24 -26.86
CA GLU A 687 14.79 20.83 -28.19
C GLU A 687 13.67 20.42 -29.16
N MET A 688 12.41 20.39 -28.71
CA MET A 688 11.21 20.12 -29.51
C MET A 688 10.42 21.38 -29.86
N ALA A 689 11.01 22.57 -29.69
CA ALA A 689 10.31 23.84 -29.91
C ALA A 689 9.69 23.96 -31.31
N GLU A 690 10.36 23.48 -32.37
CA GLU A 690 9.83 23.47 -33.75
C GLU A 690 8.56 22.61 -33.92
N TYR A 691 8.33 21.65 -33.02
CA TYR A 691 7.18 20.74 -33.05
C TYR A 691 6.13 21.07 -31.97
N LYS A 692 6.31 22.16 -31.21
CA LYS A 692 5.45 22.53 -30.07
C LYS A 692 3.98 22.62 -30.48
N ASP A 693 3.68 23.18 -31.65
CA ASP A 693 2.31 23.36 -32.13
C ASP A 693 1.62 22.02 -32.43
N GLN A 694 2.32 21.09 -33.10
CA GLN A 694 1.80 19.75 -33.38
C GLN A 694 1.57 18.96 -32.08
N ILE A 695 2.50 19.05 -31.12
CA ILE A 695 2.39 18.39 -29.82
C ILE A 695 1.20 18.95 -29.02
N SER A 696 1.05 20.28 -29.03
CA SER A 696 -0.03 20.97 -28.33
C SER A 696 -1.38 20.65 -28.97
N GLN A 697 -1.47 20.66 -30.30
CA GLN A 697 -2.65 20.23 -31.04
C GLN A 697 -3.06 18.81 -30.63
N LYS A 698 -2.12 17.87 -30.59
CA LYS A 698 -2.43 16.48 -30.19
C LYS A 698 -2.90 16.39 -28.75
N LEU A 699 -2.26 17.09 -27.82
CA LEU A 699 -2.70 17.13 -26.43
C LEU A 699 -4.08 17.79 -26.30
N ASN A 700 -4.37 18.82 -27.08
CA ASN A 700 -5.66 19.50 -27.12
C ASN A 700 -6.77 18.58 -27.64
N GLU A 701 -6.52 17.76 -28.66
CA GLU A 701 -7.44 16.69 -29.11
C GLU A 701 -7.77 15.71 -27.98
N GLN A 702 -6.77 15.32 -27.20
CA GLN A 702 -6.95 14.42 -26.06
C GLN A 702 -7.71 15.08 -24.92
N ILE A 703 -7.42 16.35 -24.63
CA ILE A 703 -8.15 17.16 -23.64
C ILE A 703 -9.62 17.28 -24.05
N ILE A 704 -9.90 17.63 -25.31
CA ILE A 704 -11.26 17.72 -25.84
C ILE A 704 -11.96 16.37 -25.73
N THR A 705 -11.30 15.27 -26.11
CA THR A 705 -11.86 13.93 -25.96
C THR A 705 -12.20 13.61 -24.51
N LEU A 706 -11.32 13.94 -23.57
CA LEU A 706 -11.54 13.74 -22.14
C LEU A 706 -12.71 14.56 -21.60
N VAL A 707 -12.81 15.82 -22.00
CA VAL A 707 -13.85 16.74 -21.51
C VAL A 707 -15.20 16.45 -22.16
N ALA A 708 -15.25 16.38 -23.50
CA ALA A 708 -16.47 16.20 -24.27
C ALA A 708 -17.08 14.80 -24.09
N LYS A 709 -16.26 13.74 -24.19
CA LYS A 709 -16.72 12.34 -24.25
C LYS A 709 -16.61 11.58 -22.94
N HIS A 710 -15.82 12.09 -21.98
CA HIS A 710 -15.56 11.40 -20.71
C HIS A 710 -15.82 12.23 -19.46
N ASP A 711 -16.49 13.38 -19.62
CA ASP A 711 -16.91 14.28 -18.54
C ASP A 711 -15.78 14.63 -17.56
N VAL A 712 -14.55 14.81 -18.07
CA VAL A 712 -13.42 15.26 -17.26
C VAL A 712 -13.57 16.75 -16.99
N GLU A 713 -13.51 17.11 -15.71
CA GLU A 713 -13.64 18.48 -15.23
C GLU A 713 -12.29 19.07 -14.78
N GLU A 714 -11.36 18.23 -14.30
CA GLU A 714 -10.05 18.68 -13.84
C GLU A 714 -8.94 17.91 -14.57
N ILE A 715 -8.01 18.64 -15.19
CA ILE A 715 -6.85 18.07 -15.87
C ILE A 715 -5.56 18.59 -15.22
N LYS A 716 -4.64 17.66 -14.91
CA LYS A 716 -3.30 17.97 -14.39
C LYS A 716 -2.22 17.25 -15.16
N PHE A 717 -1.04 17.86 -15.21
CA PHE A 717 0.15 17.30 -15.83
C PHE A 717 1.14 16.96 -14.71
N ASN A 718 1.45 15.67 -14.53
CA ASN A 718 2.27 15.18 -13.41
C ASN A 718 1.79 15.67 -12.03
N HIS A 719 0.48 15.69 -11.84
CA HIS A 719 -0.25 16.16 -10.65
C HIS A 719 -0.12 17.65 -10.35
N VAL A 720 0.37 18.44 -11.31
CA VAL A 720 0.47 19.90 -11.23
C VAL A 720 -0.47 20.50 -12.26
N PHE A 721 -1.20 21.55 -11.88
CA PHE A 721 -2.01 22.31 -12.82
C PHE A 721 -1.09 23.21 -13.67
N GLN A 722 -1.29 23.22 -14.98
CA GLN A 722 -0.42 23.93 -15.93
C GLN A 722 -1.15 25.15 -16.50
N GLU A 723 -1.19 26.22 -15.70
CA GLU A 723 -1.91 27.45 -16.02
C GLU A 723 -1.43 28.07 -17.35
N GLU A 724 -0.12 28.14 -17.57
CA GLU A 724 0.49 28.67 -18.79
C GLU A 724 0.02 27.89 -20.03
N TYR A 725 0.03 26.56 -19.97
CA TYR A 725 -0.40 25.71 -21.10
C TYR A 725 -1.86 25.97 -21.48
N PHE A 726 -2.79 25.96 -20.52
CA PHE A 726 -4.21 26.15 -20.81
C PHE A 726 -4.53 27.59 -21.27
N SER A 727 -3.78 28.57 -20.77
CA SER A 727 -3.91 29.96 -21.19
C SER A 727 -3.44 30.15 -22.64
N GLU A 728 -2.27 29.59 -23.00
CA GLU A 728 -1.72 29.63 -24.36
C GLU A 728 -2.62 28.90 -25.38
N ASN A 729 -3.30 27.82 -24.97
CA ASN A 729 -4.09 26.96 -25.86
C ASN A 729 -5.60 27.24 -25.85
N LYS A 730 -6.06 28.29 -25.13
CA LYS A 730 -7.48 28.59 -24.93
C LYS A 730 -8.26 28.68 -26.25
N ASN A 731 -7.82 29.56 -27.14
CA ASN A 731 -8.54 29.83 -28.39
C ASN A 731 -8.59 28.60 -29.28
N GLN A 732 -7.51 27.83 -29.34
CA GLN A 732 -7.44 26.59 -30.10
C GLN A 732 -8.40 25.52 -29.55
N LEU A 733 -8.49 25.37 -28.23
CA LEU A 733 -9.45 24.45 -27.60
C LEU A 733 -10.91 24.83 -27.91
N LEU A 734 -11.23 26.14 -27.93
CA LEU A 734 -12.56 26.64 -28.27
C LEU A 734 -12.88 26.46 -29.75
N GLU A 735 -11.93 26.76 -30.64
CA GLU A 735 -12.06 26.57 -32.09
C GLU A 735 -12.29 25.10 -32.44
N MET A 736 -11.47 24.20 -31.88
CA MET A 736 -11.65 22.75 -32.08
C MET A 736 -13.00 22.25 -31.55
N ALA A 737 -13.53 22.86 -30.49
CA ALA A 737 -14.84 22.52 -29.94
C ALA A 737 -16.02 22.96 -30.84
N GLU A 738 -15.83 23.86 -31.79
CA GLU A 738 -16.90 24.30 -32.69
C GLU A 738 -17.40 23.18 -33.60
N SER A 739 -16.52 22.23 -33.90
CA SER A 739 -16.84 21.04 -34.71
C SER A 739 -17.62 19.96 -33.96
N LEU A 740 -17.82 20.11 -32.65
CA LEU A 740 -18.50 19.12 -31.80
C LEU A 740 -20.02 19.33 -31.76
N PRO A 741 -20.80 18.27 -31.45
CA PRO A 741 -22.23 18.40 -31.16
C PRO A 741 -22.52 19.45 -30.06
N PRO A 742 -23.68 20.14 -30.08
CA PRO A 742 -23.98 21.25 -29.16
C PRO A 742 -23.76 20.94 -27.68
N GLU A 743 -24.11 19.74 -27.23
CA GLU A 743 -23.92 19.30 -25.84
C GLU A 743 -22.44 19.10 -25.48
N GLU A 744 -21.66 18.50 -26.38
CA GLU A 744 -20.22 18.29 -26.21
C GLU A 744 -19.45 19.62 -26.27
N LYS A 745 -19.83 20.51 -27.20
CA LYS A 745 -19.32 21.87 -27.31
C LYS A 745 -19.52 22.65 -26.02
N ALA A 746 -20.72 22.58 -25.42
CA ALA A 746 -21.03 23.25 -24.16
C ALA A 746 -20.11 22.78 -23.01
N LYS A 747 -19.80 21.48 -22.94
CA LYS A 747 -18.88 20.92 -21.93
C LYS A 747 -17.46 21.48 -22.07
N VAL A 748 -16.95 21.56 -23.30
CA VAL A 748 -15.60 22.11 -23.56
C VAL A 748 -15.56 23.60 -23.26
N ILE A 749 -16.56 24.37 -23.68
CA ILE A 749 -16.66 25.81 -23.35
C ILE A 749 -16.69 26.01 -21.83
N GLN A 750 -17.50 25.24 -21.11
CA GLN A 750 -17.56 25.32 -19.65
C GLN A 750 -16.23 24.93 -18.98
N PHE A 751 -15.53 23.93 -19.51
CA PHE A 751 -14.21 23.55 -19.03
C PHE A 751 -13.20 24.70 -19.22
N VAL A 752 -13.13 25.27 -20.42
CA VAL A 752 -12.19 26.37 -20.74
C VAL A 752 -12.51 27.63 -19.92
N ASN A 753 -13.79 28.01 -19.80
CA ASN A 753 -14.20 29.21 -19.06
C ASN A 753 -13.99 29.10 -17.55
N ARG A 754 -14.10 27.90 -16.96
CA ARG A 754 -13.80 27.69 -15.53
C ARG A 754 -12.37 28.09 -15.17
N TYR A 755 -11.42 27.94 -16.09
CA TYR A 755 -10.03 28.36 -15.85
C TYR A 755 -9.79 29.86 -16.02
N GLU A 756 -10.74 30.64 -16.57
CA GLU A 756 -10.68 32.11 -16.53
C GLU A 756 -11.10 32.70 -15.18
N GLU A 757 -12.02 32.03 -14.47
CA GLU A 757 -12.54 32.54 -13.20
C GLU A 757 -11.52 32.37 -12.07
N ASP A 758 -10.79 31.23 -12.05
CA ASP A 758 -9.74 30.97 -11.05
C ASP A 758 -8.50 31.86 -11.23
N THR A 759 -8.17 32.27 -12.46
CA THR A 759 -6.98 33.11 -12.76
C THR A 759 -7.21 34.60 -12.49
N LYS A 760 -8.46 35.10 -12.56
CA LYS A 760 -8.78 36.49 -12.19
C LYS A 760 -8.80 36.72 -10.67
N THR A 761 -9.05 35.69 -9.87
CA THR A 761 -9.02 35.79 -8.39
C THR A 761 -7.63 35.79 -7.76
N ASP A 762 -6.57 35.46 -8.50
CA ASP A 762 -5.20 35.39 -7.97
C ASP A 762 -4.25 36.53 -8.43
N SER A 763 -4.78 37.53 -9.15
CA SER A 763 -4.05 38.79 -9.47
C SER A 763 -3.75 39.69 -8.25
N GLY A 764 -3.97 39.18 -7.05
CA GLY A 764 -3.77 39.88 -5.78
C GLY A 764 -2.85 39.17 -4.77
N SER A 765 -1.86 38.35 -5.17
CA SER A 765 -0.71 38.09 -4.28
C SER A 765 0.57 37.62 -5.00
N THR A 766 1.38 38.57 -5.47
CA THR A 766 2.80 38.33 -5.74
C THR A 766 3.54 38.08 -4.43
N LYS A 767 3.67 36.82 -4.02
CA LYS A 767 4.81 36.35 -3.22
C LYS A 767 5.30 35.01 -3.75
N GLN A 768 6.34 35.09 -4.58
CA GLN A 768 7.34 34.03 -4.65
C GLN A 768 7.75 33.65 -3.22
N THR A 769 7.43 32.44 -2.79
CA THR A 769 8.24 31.77 -1.76
C THR A 769 8.69 30.43 -2.29
N ASN A 770 9.89 30.45 -2.88
CA ASN A 770 10.83 29.35 -2.79
C ASN A 770 10.94 28.95 -1.30
N LYS A 771 10.33 27.83 -0.90
CA LYS A 771 10.69 27.11 0.32
C LYS A 771 11.25 25.75 -0.03
N VAL A 772 12.54 25.80 -0.38
CA VAL A 772 13.53 24.80 0.01
C VAL A 772 13.23 24.35 1.44
N LYS A 773 12.99 23.06 1.63
CA LYS A 773 12.90 22.45 2.97
C LYS A 773 14.31 22.38 3.57
N ASN A 774 14.77 23.51 4.12
CA ASN A 774 15.81 23.51 5.14
C ASN A 774 15.18 23.12 6.47
N VAL A 775 15.43 21.87 6.89
CA VAL A 775 15.21 21.40 8.25
C VAL A 775 16.31 21.99 9.11
N ASN A 776 16.05 23.14 9.74
CA ASN A 776 16.99 23.71 10.70
C ASN A 776 16.76 23.10 12.09
N PHE A 777 17.71 22.22 12.44
CA PHE A 777 18.41 22.22 13.71
C PHE A 777 18.33 23.58 14.44
N LYS A 778 17.74 23.58 15.64
CA LYS A 778 18.12 24.35 16.85
C LYS A 778 16.94 24.41 17.81
N LYS A 779 16.91 23.50 18.79
CA LYS A 779 16.45 23.78 20.16
C LYS A 779 16.74 22.58 21.08
N ASN A 780 18.00 22.46 21.45
CA ASN A 780 18.42 21.95 22.76
C ASN A 780 19.47 22.94 23.26
N LEU A 781 19.07 23.81 24.19
CA LEU A 781 19.95 24.56 25.11
C LEU A 781 19.07 25.52 25.91
N ARG A 782 18.55 25.04 27.03
CA ARG A 782 18.27 25.77 28.29
C ARG A 782 17.47 24.86 29.22
N ARG A 783 18.18 24.19 30.12
CA ARG A 783 17.90 24.11 31.56
C ARG A 783 18.90 23.15 32.20
N TYR A 784 20.10 23.67 32.43
CA TYR A 784 20.72 23.57 33.75
C TYR A 784 20.24 24.81 34.52
N GLN A 785 19.37 24.56 35.49
CA GLN A 785 19.14 25.28 36.74
C GLN A 785 18.17 24.43 37.55
#